data_AF-A0A2W4SHX2-F1
#
_entry.id   AF-A0A2W4SHX2-F1
#
_cell.length_a   1.000
_cell.length_b   1.000
_cell.length_c   1.000
_cell.angle_alpha   90.00
_cell.angle_beta   90.00
_cell.angle_gamma   90.00
#
_symmetry.space_group_name_H-M   'P 1'
#
loop_
_entity.id
_entity.type
_entity.pdbx_description
1 polymer ?
#
loop_
_entity_poly.entity_id
_entity_poly.type
_entity_poly.pdbx_seq_one_letter_code
_entity_poly.pdbx_strand_id
1 'polypeptide(L)'
;MQSLVQMVSGAASEREASDAMAALGVLTAAGWDWTSGFDQARAAATMATLGAERPWAAPPASVSAAMAGRLPELAAAWRLSFAGAGDDGPARLLVRSPRVRWDRATVETLARVLLAPMGMLALDRLKDRALVASVAVSGRLAREVTGAGISGWTDIDPGFGDEAPVVAPGSAENLEMPFGTESVDVPPAGEADRFVDLALLADHYAPGDAVAAEARLPATAGLEAASDHTLEVAIRAARLGFGGSQRPVKAPRQQQEPITVYARVTGHAGVVFDDTLLPLTWPHDADSTPAFFRFRTAAAFTDGVLAEVRLLSADLRLLDQVELVCDHGQWQVRAVDAAIPFARPASDAAPDVLALHVNPAGAGYAIDATLTRAGAPPLALPIGQTMLPADIAGLLAAVRNVWTKLVIGTLSDKVTLSAPSYRKACAELAAHGRDAWRLLFGDGRGSQAGTSEAFGTLLAEHPLPPDSVIRITCADAAQGFVFPWTIVCPPAAPDAEPQFWGLDYRIEIARKQGRSSPPKGAPRINAVVDAGFARFVDHPATLADVTAAGSGATLAMAGNRKAIDDALAADDPAELFYFFCHGIMGGAASGLPADIAAVIRGAAKQLCDDAARAPWDRLLEQLAVTDGKGARIFFGTAELTEQSLRDSEFFKAHRRPLVFLNMCHSAATLPASRAGLPAVFLDRDAVAVIGTESPINAQFGDAFARELLPRLLAGEPLGAAMLASRRIFHAARNPLGLTYVVYGRGDTMLAPAAGGDRILAVQREDVE
;
A
#
# COMPACT_ATOMS: atom_id res chain seq x y z
N MET A 1 25.07 -20.08 -19.43
CA MET A 1 24.59 -21.04 -18.40
C MET A 1 25.50 -22.26 -18.22
N GLN A 2 25.77 -23.09 -19.24
CA GLN A 2 26.76 -24.18 -19.13
C GLN A 2 28.14 -23.70 -18.64
N SER A 3 28.55 -22.51 -19.07
CA SER A 3 29.81 -21.87 -18.65
C SER A 3 29.80 -21.42 -17.17
N LEU A 4 28.65 -20.99 -16.65
CA LEU A 4 28.50 -20.61 -15.23
C LEU A 4 28.48 -21.86 -14.34
N VAL A 5 27.88 -22.94 -14.83
CA VAL A 5 27.88 -24.27 -14.18
C VAL A 5 29.30 -24.85 -14.14
N GLN A 6 30.08 -24.76 -15.21
CA GLN A 6 31.48 -25.22 -15.22
C GLN A 6 32.38 -24.41 -14.28
N MET A 7 32.13 -23.10 -14.13
CA MET A 7 32.84 -22.24 -13.19
C MET A 7 32.56 -22.64 -11.72
N VAL A 8 31.28 -22.79 -11.35
CA VAL A 8 30.89 -23.24 -10.00
C VAL A 8 31.40 -24.65 -9.71
N SER A 9 31.46 -25.51 -10.72
CA SER A 9 31.97 -26.89 -10.60
C SER A 9 33.50 -26.98 -10.44
N GLY A 10 34.24 -25.92 -10.77
CA GLY A 10 35.71 -25.87 -10.69
C GLY A 10 36.25 -25.12 -9.47
N ALA A 11 35.40 -24.43 -8.70
CA ALA A 11 35.78 -23.77 -7.46
C ALA A 11 35.94 -24.81 -6.33
N ALA A 12 36.94 -24.67 -5.47
CA ALA A 12 37.14 -25.59 -4.35
C ALA A 12 36.11 -25.38 -3.24
N SER A 13 35.39 -24.24 -3.25
CA SER A 13 34.28 -23.96 -2.35
C SER A 13 33.27 -22.96 -2.92
N GLU A 14 32.05 -22.97 -2.36
CA GLU A 14 30.98 -22.00 -2.67
C GLU A 14 31.40 -20.55 -2.40
N ARG A 15 32.21 -20.36 -1.34
CA ARG A 15 32.80 -19.05 -1.00
C ARG A 15 33.73 -18.54 -2.10
N GLU A 16 34.55 -19.42 -2.67
CA GLU A 16 35.50 -19.07 -3.72
C GLU A 16 34.79 -18.69 -5.03
N ALA A 17 33.69 -19.37 -5.36
CA ALA A 17 32.84 -19.01 -6.51
C ALA A 17 32.16 -17.64 -6.32
N SER A 18 31.66 -17.36 -5.11
CA SER A 18 31.06 -16.06 -4.77
C SER A 18 32.09 -14.92 -4.81
N ASP A 19 33.26 -15.13 -4.22
CA ASP A 19 34.34 -14.14 -4.19
C ASP A 19 34.87 -13.84 -5.62
N ALA A 20 34.94 -14.86 -6.49
CA ALA A 20 35.30 -14.69 -7.90
C ALA A 20 34.26 -13.87 -8.67
N MET A 21 32.96 -14.16 -8.50
CA MET A 21 31.88 -13.39 -9.15
C MET A 21 31.89 -11.93 -8.70
N ALA A 22 32.03 -11.66 -7.40
CA ALA A 22 32.10 -10.30 -6.88
C ALA A 22 33.28 -9.51 -7.48
N ALA A 23 34.47 -10.13 -7.56
CA ALA A 23 35.65 -9.50 -8.14
C ALA A 23 35.48 -9.16 -9.63
N LEU A 24 34.85 -10.06 -10.41
CA LEU A 24 34.56 -9.82 -11.83
C LEU A 24 33.62 -8.63 -12.04
N GLY A 25 32.65 -8.45 -11.14
CA GLY A 25 31.73 -7.31 -11.15
C GLY A 25 32.45 -5.99 -10.91
N VAL A 26 33.31 -5.96 -9.88
CA VAL A 26 34.10 -4.78 -9.55
C VAL A 26 35.07 -4.42 -10.68
N LEU A 27 35.78 -5.39 -11.26
CA LEU A 27 36.69 -5.14 -12.39
C LEU A 27 35.93 -4.63 -13.63
N THR A 28 34.77 -5.20 -13.94
CA THR A 28 33.94 -4.75 -15.07
C THR A 28 33.43 -3.32 -14.88
N ALA A 29 32.99 -2.98 -13.65
CA ALA A 29 32.57 -1.63 -13.29
C ALA A 29 33.73 -0.63 -13.36
N ALA A 30 34.95 -1.06 -13.04
CA ALA A 30 36.17 -0.26 -13.15
C ALA A 30 36.71 -0.12 -14.59
N GLY A 31 35.91 -0.48 -15.61
CA GLY A 31 36.28 -0.30 -17.01
C GLY A 31 37.29 -1.33 -17.54
N TRP A 32 37.43 -2.48 -16.88
CA TRP A 32 38.36 -3.51 -17.32
C TRP A 32 38.08 -4.00 -18.74
N ASP A 33 39.10 -3.97 -19.60
CA ASP A 33 39.01 -4.49 -20.97
C ASP A 33 39.26 -6.00 -20.97
N TRP A 34 38.16 -6.73 -21.07
CA TRP A 34 38.20 -8.18 -21.11
C TRP A 34 38.64 -8.77 -22.45
N THR A 35 38.76 -7.96 -23.50
CA THR A 35 39.18 -8.44 -24.83
C THR A 35 40.69 -8.70 -24.91
N SER A 36 41.49 -8.07 -24.04
CA SER A 36 42.95 -8.26 -23.96
C SER A 36 43.40 -9.54 -23.24
N GLY A 37 42.46 -10.40 -22.83
CA GLY A 37 42.72 -11.53 -21.95
C GLY A 37 42.79 -11.13 -20.48
N PHE A 38 42.74 -12.12 -19.58
CA PHE A 38 42.80 -11.89 -18.15
C PHE A 38 44.24 -11.88 -17.64
N ASP A 39 44.73 -10.72 -17.22
CA ASP A 39 46.01 -10.55 -16.55
C ASP A 39 45.79 -10.45 -15.03
N GLN A 40 46.20 -11.50 -14.33
CA GLN A 40 46.07 -11.62 -12.88
C GLN A 40 46.81 -10.51 -12.12
N ALA A 41 48.01 -10.10 -12.56
CA ALA A 41 48.81 -9.10 -11.87
C ALA A 41 48.19 -7.70 -12.04
N ARG A 42 47.72 -7.39 -13.25
CA ARG A 42 47.01 -6.14 -13.51
C ARG A 42 45.68 -6.10 -12.74
N ALA A 43 44.97 -7.22 -12.60
CA ALA A 43 43.67 -7.28 -11.93
C ALA A 43 43.82 -7.05 -10.43
N ALA A 44 44.84 -7.68 -9.83
CA ALA A 44 45.23 -7.43 -8.44
C ALA A 44 45.62 -5.96 -8.22
N ALA A 45 46.36 -5.34 -9.15
CA ALA A 45 46.72 -3.92 -9.06
C ALA A 45 45.49 -3.00 -9.11
N THR A 46 44.54 -3.25 -10.03
CA THR A 46 43.29 -2.49 -10.09
C THR A 46 42.45 -2.65 -8.82
N MET A 47 42.30 -3.87 -8.29
CA MET A 47 41.59 -4.10 -7.04
C MET A 47 42.25 -3.42 -5.83
N ALA A 48 43.59 -3.39 -5.79
CA ALA A 48 44.33 -2.66 -4.76
C ALA A 48 44.11 -1.14 -4.87
N THR A 49 44.06 -0.60 -6.09
CA THR A 49 43.79 0.83 -6.34
C THR A 49 42.37 1.22 -5.91
N LEU A 50 41.41 0.29 -5.97
CA LEU A 50 40.03 0.46 -5.53
C LEU A 50 39.85 0.23 -4.02
N GLY A 51 40.92 0.00 -3.26
CA GLY A 51 40.90 -0.12 -1.80
C GLY A 51 40.40 -1.48 -1.27
N ALA A 52 40.57 -2.57 -2.03
CA ALA A 52 40.21 -3.91 -1.54
C ALA A 52 41.11 -4.32 -0.35
N GLU A 53 40.56 -4.38 0.86
CA GLU A 53 41.30 -4.71 2.10
C GLU A 53 41.66 -6.19 2.26
N ARG A 54 41.08 -7.09 1.43
CA ARG A 54 41.42 -8.52 1.44
C ARG A 54 42.42 -8.87 0.34
N PRO A 55 43.37 -9.81 0.59
CA PRO A 55 44.15 -10.40 -0.48
C PRO A 55 43.19 -11.11 -1.43
N TRP A 56 43.00 -10.54 -2.60
CA TRP A 56 42.29 -11.15 -3.70
C TRP A 56 43.09 -12.37 -4.18
N ALA A 57 42.50 -13.55 -4.10
CA ALA A 57 43.04 -14.73 -4.77
C ALA A 57 42.46 -14.77 -6.19
N ALA A 58 43.34 -14.86 -7.18
CA ALA A 58 42.87 -14.94 -8.55
C ALA A 58 42.06 -16.22 -8.77
N PRO A 59 41.04 -16.17 -9.64
CA PRO A 59 40.32 -17.37 -10.02
C PRO A 59 41.33 -18.42 -10.52
N PRO A 60 41.17 -19.70 -10.14
CA PRO A 60 42.06 -20.78 -10.57
C PRO A 60 42.30 -20.73 -12.09
N ALA A 61 43.49 -21.14 -12.56
CA ALA A 61 43.83 -21.07 -13.99
C ALA A 61 42.80 -21.79 -14.89
N SER A 62 42.14 -22.84 -14.38
CA SER A 62 41.04 -23.55 -15.03
C SER A 62 39.79 -22.66 -15.24
N VAL A 63 39.46 -21.83 -14.24
CA VAL A 63 38.36 -20.86 -14.31
C VAL A 63 38.74 -19.71 -15.26
N SER A 64 39.95 -19.17 -15.13
CA SER A 64 40.45 -18.12 -16.01
C SER A 64 40.48 -18.55 -17.49
N ALA A 65 40.91 -19.77 -17.78
CA ALA A 65 40.92 -20.34 -19.14
C ALA A 65 39.51 -20.60 -19.69
N ALA A 66 38.57 -21.08 -18.85
CA ALA A 66 37.17 -21.27 -19.24
C ALA A 66 36.46 -19.94 -19.55
N MET A 67 36.91 -18.84 -18.92
CA MET A 67 36.35 -17.51 -19.09
C MET A 67 36.92 -16.74 -20.29
N ALA A 68 38.17 -16.97 -20.68
CA ALA A 68 38.89 -16.20 -21.71
C ALA A 68 38.13 -16.03 -23.04
N GLY A 69 37.32 -17.02 -23.45
CA GLY A 69 36.52 -16.95 -24.68
C GLY A 69 35.12 -16.35 -24.54
N ARG A 70 34.69 -15.94 -23.34
CA ARG A 70 33.28 -15.58 -23.02
C ARG A 70 33.13 -14.30 -22.20
N LEU A 71 34.23 -13.71 -21.74
CA LEU A 71 34.22 -12.52 -20.89
C LEU A 71 33.53 -11.28 -21.50
N PRO A 72 33.62 -11.01 -22.83
CA PRO A 72 32.90 -9.87 -23.41
C PRO A 72 31.37 -9.97 -23.26
N GLU A 73 30.81 -11.18 -23.36
CA GLU A 73 29.35 -11.43 -23.22
C GLU A 73 28.89 -11.21 -21.78
N LEU A 74 29.65 -11.69 -20.80
CA LEU A 74 29.37 -11.51 -19.38
C LEU A 74 29.49 -10.03 -18.97
N ALA A 75 30.51 -9.33 -19.47
CA ALA A 75 30.69 -7.90 -19.21
C ALA A 75 29.56 -7.05 -19.79
N ALA A 76 29.07 -7.39 -20.99
CA ALA A 76 27.93 -6.72 -21.61
C ALA A 76 26.63 -6.93 -20.82
N ALA A 77 26.35 -8.18 -20.40
CA ALA A 77 25.19 -8.49 -19.56
C ALA A 77 25.25 -7.75 -18.21
N TRP A 78 26.45 -7.62 -17.64
CA TRP A 78 26.66 -6.86 -16.41
C TRP A 78 26.38 -5.37 -16.61
N ARG A 79 26.95 -4.74 -17.64
CA ARG A 79 26.72 -3.30 -17.94
C ARG A 79 25.24 -2.99 -18.14
N LEU A 80 24.51 -3.85 -18.85
CA LEU A 80 23.06 -3.72 -19.06
C LEU A 80 22.27 -3.78 -17.75
N SER A 81 22.69 -4.63 -16.80
CA SER A 81 21.99 -4.83 -15.53
C SER A 81 22.15 -3.65 -14.56
N PHE A 82 23.13 -2.77 -14.79
CA PHE A 82 23.45 -1.64 -13.92
C PHE A 82 23.50 -0.30 -14.65
N ALA A 83 22.95 -0.21 -15.86
CA ALA A 83 22.97 1.01 -16.69
C ALA A 83 22.29 2.23 -16.05
N GLY A 84 21.53 2.05 -14.95
CA GLY A 84 20.91 3.11 -14.16
C GLY A 84 21.59 3.41 -12.81
N ALA A 85 22.64 2.67 -12.44
CA ALA A 85 23.44 2.99 -11.25
C ALA A 85 24.51 4.01 -11.67
N GLY A 86 24.49 5.21 -11.08
CA GLY A 86 25.48 6.25 -11.39
C GLY A 86 26.93 5.81 -11.15
N ASP A 87 27.89 6.64 -11.56
CA ASP A 87 29.32 6.31 -11.71
C ASP A 87 30.01 5.73 -10.46
N ASP A 88 29.44 5.92 -9.26
CA ASP A 88 29.96 5.42 -7.98
C ASP A 88 29.27 4.14 -7.43
N GLY A 89 28.22 3.63 -8.08
CA GLY A 89 27.24 2.73 -7.47
C GLY A 89 27.65 1.26 -7.25
N PRO A 90 28.14 0.51 -8.26
CA PRO A 90 28.30 -0.94 -8.12
C PRO A 90 29.51 -1.35 -7.28
N ALA A 91 30.61 -0.59 -7.39
CA ALA A 91 31.87 -0.91 -6.72
C ALA A 91 31.80 -0.68 -5.20
N ARG A 92 31.10 0.36 -4.74
CA ARG A 92 30.97 0.66 -3.29
C ARG A 92 30.09 -0.35 -2.55
N LEU A 93 29.09 -0.94 -3.20
CA LEU A 93 28.24 -1.98 -2.62
C LEU A 93 28.99 -3.30 -2.33
N LEU A 94 30.02 -3.61 -3.12
CA LEU A 94 30.79 -4.85 -3.01
C LEU A 94 32.04 -4.71 -2.12
N VAL A 95 32.46 -3.49 -1.76
CA VAL A 95 33.72 -3.21 -1.04
C VAL A 95 33.50 -2.89 0.46
N ARG A 96 32.26 -2.76 0.98
CA ARG A 96 32.03 -2.37 2.39
C ARG A 96 32.12 -3.53 3.42
N SER A 97 33.13 -3.40 4.30
CA SER A 97 33.32 -3.77 5.74
C SER A 97 33.01 -5.20 6.28
N PRO A 98 33.94 -5.82 7.05
CA PRO A 98 33.88 -7.23 7.51
C PRO A 98 32.90 -7.57 8.66
N ARG A 99 32.00 -6.66 9.05
CA ARG A 99 31.09 -6.87 10.21
C ARG A 99 29.62 -7.12 9.87
N VAL A 100 29.23 -7.04 8.60
CA VAL A 100 27.86 -7.34 8.20
C VAL A 100 27.76 -8.82 7.83
N ARG A 101 27.11 -9.62 8.67
CA ARG A 101 26.61 -10.94 8.23
C ARG A 101 25.44 -10.67 7.29
N TRP A 102 25.63 -11.03 6.03
CA TRP A 102 24.57 -10.99 5.03
C TRP A 102 23.53 -12.02 5.46
N ASP A 103 22.32 -11.56 5.76
CA ASP A 103 21.24 -12.48 6.06
C ASP A 103 20.85 -13.28 4.80
N ARG A 104 20.15 -14.38 5.03
CA ARG A 104 19.74 -15.29 3.96
C ARG A 104 18.91 -14.58 2.88
N ALA A 105 18.11 -13.59 3.25
CA ALA A 105 17.28 -12.84 2.32
C ALA A 105 18.13 -11.96 1.40
N THR A 106 19.20 -11.36 1.92
CA THR A 106 20.13 -10.53 1.16
C THR A 106 20.96 -11.38 0.20
N VAL A 107 21.41 -12.56 0.64
CA VAL A 107 22.10 -13.54 -0.24
C VAL A 107 21.17 -14.05 -1.35
N GLU A 108 19.93 -14.38 -1.02
CA GLU A 108 18.92 -14.83 -2.00
C GLU A 108 18.53 -13.69 -2.97
N THR A 109 18.49 -12.44 -2.52
CA THR A 109 18.23 -11.26 -3.35
C THR A 109 19.40 -10.97 -4.28
N LEU A 110 20.63 -11.01 -3.79
CA LEU A 110 21.83 -10.90 -4.62
C LEU A 110 21.88 -12.02 -5.67
N ALA A 111 21.59 -13.26 -5.28
CA ALA A 111 21.50 -14.37 -6.22
C ALA A 111 20.43 -14.12 -7.28
N ARG A 112 19.25 -13.62 -6.91
CA ARG A 112 18.18 -13.27 -7.87
C ARG A 112 18.57 -12.11 -8.78
N VAL A 113 19.20 -11.07 -8.26
CA VAL A 113 19.66 -9.91 -9.05
C VAL A 113 20.79 -10.31 -10.00
N LEU A 114 21.70 -11.18 -9.58
CA LEU A 114 22.76 -11.73 -10.42
C LEU A 114 22.24 -12.73 -11.48
N LEU A 115 21.10 -13.40 -11.21
CA LEU A 115 20.48 -14.37 -12.12
C LEU A 115 19.37 -13.78 -13.01
N ALA A 116 18.82 -12.61 -12.65
CA ALA A 116 17.73 -11.93 -13.36
C ALA A 116 18.01 -11.58 -14.84
N PRO A 117 19.25 -11.28 -15.28
CA PRO A 117 19.50 -11.00 -16.69
C PRO A 117 19.42 -12.22 -17.61
N MET A 118 19.26 -13.45 -17.07
CA MET A 118 19.51 -14.70 -17.80
C MET A 118 18.28 -15.42 -18.40
N GLY A 119 17.06 -14.88 -18.29
CA GLY A 119 15.90 -15.38 -19.05
C GLY A 119 15.33 -16.75 -18.65
N MET A 120 14.00 -16.84 -18.66
CA MET A 120 13.10 -17.83 -18.04
C MET A 120 13.15 -19.33 -18.47
N LEU A 121 14.19 -19.89 -19.08
CA LEU A 121 14.10 -21.25 -19.67
C LEU A 121 14.87 -22.40 -19.02
N ALA A 122 15.46 -22.22 -17.83
CA ALA A 122 16.45 -23.18 -17.34
C ALA A 122 16.26 -23.81 -15.95
N LEU A 123 15.31 -23.34 -15.15
CA LEU A 123 15.16 -23.85 -13.78
C LEU A 123 14.61 -25.29 -13.71
N ASP A 124 14.00 -25.81 -14.78
CA ASP A 124 13.40 -27.15 -14.75
C ASP A 124 14.39 -28.32 -14.92
N ARG A 125 15.62 -28.09 -15.38
CA ARG A 125 16.61 -29.17 -15.60
C ARG A 125 17.60 -29.41 -14.45
N LEU A 126 17.56 -28.60 -13.39
CA LEU A 126 18.46 -28.73 -12.22
C LEU A 126 17.89 -29.61 -11.09
N LYS A 127 16.77 -30.31 -11.32
CA LYS A 127 16.06 -31.09 -10.29
C LYS A 127 16.69 -32.46 -9.95
N ASP A 128 17.81 -32.87 -10.54
CA ASP A 128 18.40 -34.20 -10.25
C ASP A 128 19.42 -34.22 -9.09
N ARG A 129 18.88 -34.60 -7.93
CA ARG A 129 19.35 -35.51 -6.86
C ARG A 129 20.73 -35.43 -6.18
N ALA A 130 21.63 -34.49 -6.49
CA ALA A 130 22.88 -34.37 -5.70
C ALA A 130 22.89 -33.25 -4.64
N LEU A 131 22.00 -32.24 -4.73
CA LEU A 131 22.07 -31.03 -3.89
C LEU A 131 21.15 -31.04 -2.65
N VAL A 132 20.10 -31.88 -2.64
CA VAL A 132 19.10 -31.88 -1.55
C VAL A 132 19.57 -32.70 -0.33
N ALA A 133 20.54 -33.60 -0.48
CA ALA A 133 21.03 -34.44 0.61
C ALA A 133 22.00 -33.73 1.57
N SER A 134 22.65 -32.61 1.18
CA SER A 134 23.63 -31.93 2.05
C SER A 134 23.01 -30.90 3.00
N VAL A 135 21.79 -30.44 2.73
CA VAL A 135 21.09 -29.42 3.55
C VAL A 135 20.59 -30.01 4.89
N ALA A 136 20.48 -31.33 5.01
CA ALA A 136 19.99 -32.00 6.23
C ALA A 136 21.06 -32.13 7.35
N VAL A 137 22.34 -31.82 7.09
CA VAL A 137 23.43 -32.01 8.08
C VAL A 137 23.68 -30.76 8.93
N SER A 138 23.30 -29.57 8.48
CA SER A 138 23.50 -28.31 9.22
C SER A 138 22.58 -28.12 10.44
N GLY A 139 21.54 -28.96 10.60
CA GLY A 139 20.66 -28.92 11.77
C GLY A 139 21.25 -29.53 13.04
N ARG A 140 22.40 -30.23 12.95
CA ARG A 140 22.97 -31.00 14.07
C ARG A 140 24.13 -30.31 14.79
N LEU A 141 24.69 -29.20 14.27
CA LEU A 141 25.81 -28.48 14.91
C LEU A 141 25.40 -27.28 15.78
N ALA A 142 24.11 -26.96 15.89
CA ALA A 142 23.64 -25.85 16.73
C ALA A 142 23.29 -26.23 18.18
N ARG A 143 23.61 -27.45 18.64
CA ARG A 143 23.31 -27.93 20.01
C ARG A 143 24.51 -28.12 20.94
N GLU A 144 25.74 -27.76 20.55
CA GLU A 144 26.93 -28.03 21.39
C GLU A 144 27.66 -26.79 21.95
N VAL A 145 27.08 -25.58 21.91
CA VAL A 145 27.80 -24.36 22.38
C VAL A 145 27.12 -23.57 23.51
N THR A 146 26.17 -24.16 24.26
CA THR A 146 25.74 -23.56 25.54
C THR A 146 25.74 -24.60 26.65
N GLY A 147 26.94 -25.04 27.01
CA GLY A 147 27.24 -25.70 28.27
C GLY A 147 28.02 -24.76 29.18
N ALA A 148 27.33 -24.02 30.05
CA ALA A 148 27.85 -23.51 31.31
C ALA A 148 26.64 -23.12 32.17
N GLY A 149 26.42 -23.85 33.25
CA GLY A 149 25.20 -23.79 34.05
C GLY A 149 25.13 -22.59 34.98
N ILE A 150 23.90 -22.25 35.37
CA ILE A 150 23.60 -21.71 36.69
C ILE A 150 22.42 -22.52 37.22
N SER A 151 22.73 -23.32 38.24
CA SER A 151 21.77 -24.05 39.07
C SER A 151 21.26 -23.12 40.18
N GLY A 152 19.96 -23.16 40.44
CA GLY A 152 19.39 -22.68 41.70
C GLY A 152 18.04 -22.01 41.49
N TRP A 153 17.12 -22.26 42.43
CA TRP A 153 15.72 -21.82 42.52
C TRP A 153 14.69 -22.81 41.97
N THR A 154 14.57 -23.91 42.71
CA THR A 154 13.30 -24.61 42.94
C THR A 154 12.47 -23.87 43.99
N ASP A 155 11.15 -24.10 43.91
CA ASP A 155 10.09 -23.82 44.89
C ASP A 155 9.43 -22.43 44.87
N ILE A 156 8.36 -22.30 44.07
CA ILE A 156 7.08 -21.69 44.50
C ILE A 156 5.90 -22.45 43.86
N ASP A 157 5.21 -23.21 44.72
CA ASP A 157 3.77 -23.54 44.85
C ASP A 157 2.80 -23.45 43.64
N PRO A 158 2.01 -24.52 43.34
CA PRO A 158 0.89 -24.46 42.41
C PRO A 158 -0.42 -24.26 43.19
N GLY A 159 -0.97 -23.05 43.16
CA GLY A 159 -2.32 -22.85 43.63
C GLY A 159 -2.84 -21.47 43.33
N PHE A 160 -3.59 -21.32 42.24
CA PHE A 160 -4.74 -20.43 42.21
C PHE A 160 -5.74 -20.94 41.18
N GLY A 161 -6.94 -21.24 41.69
CA GLY A 161 -8.04 -21.83 40.98
C GLY A 161 -8.90 -20.82 40.22
N ASP A 162 -10.00 -21.40 39.75
CA ASP A 162 -11.08 -20.82 38.98
C ASP A 162 -11.63 -19.49 39.49
N GLU A 163 -12.19 -18.76 38.52
CA GLU A 163 -13.28 -17.77 38.56
C GLU A 163 -12.88 -16.40 37.96
N ALA A 164 -13.14 -16.25 36.66
CA ALA A 164 -13.30 -14.94 36.04
C ALA A 164 -14.74 -14.46 36.29
N PRO A 165 -14.96 -13.26 36.85
CA PRO A 165 -16.31 -12.76 37.05
C PRO A 165 -16.90 -12.28 35.72
N VAL A 166 -18.13 -12.73 35.45
CA VAL A 166 -19.03 -12.16 34.46
C VAL A 166 -19.35 -10.73 34.87
N VAL A 167 -18.85 -9.75 34.10
CA VAL A 167 -19.21 -8.34 34.25
C VAL A 167 -20.51 -8.10 33.48
N ALA A 168 -21.59 -7.77 34.20
CA ALA A 168 -22.85 -7.31 33.64
C ALA A 168 -22.70 -5.89 33.03
N PRO A 169 -23.47 -5.54 31.98
CA PRO A 169 -23.41 -4.22 31.38
C PRO A 169 -24.07 -3.18 32.30
N GLY A 170 -23.25 -2.31 32.89
CA GLY A 170 -23.68 -1.13 33.63
C GLY A 170 -24.15 -0.02 32.69
N SER A 171 -25.25 0.62 33.09
CA SER A 171 -25.93 1.76 32.49
C SER A 171 -25.02 2.91 32.04
N ALA A 172 -25.25 3.39 30.81
CA ALA A 172 -24.71 4.62 30.29
C ALA A 172 -25.26 5.83 31.09
N GLU A 173 -24.40 6.41 31.94
CA GLU A 173 -24.62 7.76 32.45
C GLU A 173 -24.18 8.78 31.40
N ASN A 174 -25.07 9.74 31.14
CA ASN A 174 -24.86 10.86 30.24
C ASN A 174 -23.69 11.73 30.73
N LEU A 175 -22.54 11.59 30.07
CA LEU A 175 -21.47 12.60 30.09
C LEU A 175 -21.90 13.76 29.20
N GLU A 176 -22.56 14.75 29.81
CA GLU A 176 -22.68 16.08 29.21
C GLU A 176 -21.27 16.67 29.05
N MET A 177 -20.75 16.66 27.82
CA MET A 177 -19.52 17.39 27.50
C MET A 177 -19.83 18.89 27.55
N PRO A 178 -19.15 19.68 28.39
CA PRO A 178 -19.33 21.12 28.38
C PRO A 178 -18.81 21.66 27.05
N PHE A 179 -19.67 22.34 26.30
CA PHE A 179 -19.25 23.17 25.17
C PHE A 179 -18.38 24.30 25.72
N GLY A 180 -17.07 24.07 25.75
CA GLY A 180 -16.09 25.08 26.09
C GLY A 180 -16.18 26.22 25.09
N THR A 181 -16.43 27.43 25.59
CA THR A 181 -16.24 28.67 24.84
C THR A 181 -14.79 28.70 24.35
N GLU A 182 -14.57 28.72 23.03
CA GLU A 182 -13.25 28.88 22.42
C GLU A 182 -12.57 30.10 23.07
N SER A 183 -11.54 29.85 23.88
CA SER A 183 -10.71 30.91 24.40
C SER A 183 -10.01 31.57 23.22
N VAL A 184 -10.19 32.87 23.05
CA VAL A 184 -9.47 33.64 22.02
C VAL A 184 -7.98 33.49 22.31
N ASP A 185 -7.30 32.73 21.45
CA ASP A 185 -5.86 32.42 21.57
C ASP A 185 -5.06 33.73 21.54
N VAL A 186 -4.57 34.17 22.70
CA VAL A 186 -3.59 35.24 22.78
C VAL A 186 -2.22 34.62 22.52
N PRO A 187 -1.52 34.97 21.42
CA PRO A 187 -0.20 34.42 21.13
C PRO A 187 0.78 34.71 22.28
N PRO A 188 1.74 33.81 22.56
CA PRO A 188 2.75 34.07 23.58
C PRO A 188 3.46 35.41 23.28
N ALA A 189 3.50 36.30 24.27
CA ALA A 189 4.07 37.62 24.10
C ALA A 189 5.56 37.53 23.77
N GLY A 190 5.98 38.15 22.65
CA GLY A 190 7.40 38.38 22.35
C GLY A 190 7.99 37.67 21.12
N GLU A 191 7.20 37.00 20.29
CA GLU A 191 7.73 36.49 19.01
C GLU A 191 7.94 37.65 18.01
N ALA A 192 9.12 37.70 17.39
CA ALA A 192 9.42 38.69 16.35
C ALA A 192 8.60 38.41 15.08
N ASP A 193 8.16 39.46 14.40
CA ASP A 193 7.50 39.35 13.10
C ASP A 193 8.43 38.65 12.10
N ARG A 194 7.90 37.63 11.43
CA ARG A 194 8.59 36.90 10.36
C ARG A 194 7.73 36.82 9.12
N PHE A 195 8.38 36.80 7.96
CA PHE A 195 7.74 36.87 6.66
C PHE A 195 8.12 35.66 5.83
N VAL A 196 7.27 35.30 4.87
CA VAL A 196 7.64 34.33 3.84
C VAL A 196 8.79 34.90 3.03
N ASP A 197 9.91 34.19 2.97
CA ASP A 197 11.07 34.59 2.20
C ASP A 197 11.26 33.63 1.02
N LEU A 198 11.30 34.17 -0.19
CA LEU A 198 11.43 33.42 -1.43
C LEU A 198 12.69 33.86 -2.18
N ALA A 199 13.57 32.91 -2.50
CA ALA A 199 14.75 33.15 -3.32
C ALA A 199 14.82 32.13 -4.47
N LEU A 200 15.35 32.55 -5.62
CA LEU A 200 15.67 31.66 -6.73
C LEU A 200 17.16 31.36 -6.73
N LEU A 201 17.51 30.09 -6.91
CA LEU A 201 18.89 29.61 -6.99
C LEU A 201 19.21 29.18 -8.43
N ALA A 202 20.45 29.40 -8.85
CA ALA A 202 20.91 29.12 -10.21
C ALA A 202 21.05 27.62 -10.55
N ASP A 203 20.99 26.74 -9.55
CA ASP A 203 21.19 25.28 -9.67
C ASP A 203 20.14 24.50 -8.86
N HIS A 204 20.21 23.17 -8.94
CA HIS A 204 19.45 22.25 -8.07
C HIS A 204 20.10 22.08 -6.71
N TYR A 205 19.37 22.44 -5.66
CA TYR A 205 19.74 22.22 -4.27
C TYR A 205 18.75 21.29 -3.59
N ALA A 206 19.25 20.50 -2.65
CA ALA A 206 18.48 19.58 -1.85
C ALA A 206 18.43 20.01 -0.37
N PRO A 207 17.46 19.51 0.41
CA PRO A 207 17.45 19.71 1.85
C PRO A 207 18.77 19.32 2.51
N GLY A 208 19.37 20.26 3.25
CA GLY A 208 20.66 20.08 3.93
C GLY A 208 21.89 20.60 3.18
N ASP A 209 21.75 20.98 1.91
CA ASP A 209 22.85 21.58 1.15
C ASP A 209 23.22 22.96 1.70
N ALA A 210 24.52 23.26 1.70
CA ALA A 210 25.02 24.59 2.00
C ALA A 210 24.85 25.50 0.78
N VAL A 211 23.97 26.49 0.88
CA VAL A 211 23.71 27.45 -0.21
C VAL A 211 24.57 28.70 -0.03
N ALA A 212 25.59 28.84 -0.88
CA ALA A 212 26.42 30.04 -0.96
C ALA A 212 25.57 31.28 -1.28
N ALA A 213 25.99 32.47 -0.83
CA ALA A 213 25.23 33.70 -1.07
C ALA A 213 25.11 34.01 -2.58
N GLU A 214 26.15 33.69 -3.34
CA GLU A 214 26.29 33.93 -4.77
C GLU A 214 25.40 33.01 -5.61
N ALA A 215 24.90 31.90 -5.03
CA ALA A 215 23.96 31.02 -5.70
C ALA A 215 22.56 31.62 -5.85
N ARG A 216 22.22 32.61 -5.01
CA ARG A 216 20.94 33.33 -5.06
C ARG A 216 20.95 34.32 -6.22
N LEU A 217 20.00 34.14 -7.13
CA LEU A 217 19.82 35.02 -8.26
C LEU A 217 19.41 36.42 -7.77
N PRO A 218 20.01 37.50 -8.33
CA PRO A 218 19.56 38.85 -8.03
C PRO A 218 18.13 39.06 -8.55
N ALA A 219 17.41 40.03 -7.98
CA ALA A 219 16.03 40.32 -8.37
C ALA A 219 15.86 40.63 -9.88
N THR A 220 16.92 41.04 -10.57
CA THR A 220 16.89 41.37 -12.01
C THR A 220 17.32 40.22 -12.93
N ALA A 221 17.66 39.04 -12.40
CA ALA A 221 18.08 37.91 -13.23
C ALA A 221 16.88 37.25 -13.91
N GLY A 222 16.90 37.13 -15.22
CA GLY A 222 15.96 36.27 -15.94
C GLY A 222 16.24 34.79 -15.67
N LEU A 223 15.24 33.93 -15.89
CA LEU A 223 15.46 32.49 -15.94
C LEU A 223 15.68 32.10 -17.40
N GLU A 224 16.79 31.42 -17.67
CA GLU A 224 17.10 30.92 -19.01
C GLU A 224 16.17 29.75 -19.37
N ALA A 225 16.14 29.37 -20.64
CA ALA A 225 15.37 28.21 -21.07
C ALA A 225 16.14 26.92 -20.75
N ALA A 226 15.42 25.89 -20.29
CA ALA A 226 15.98 24.57 -19.97
C ALA A 226 17.07 24.56 -18.90
N SER A 227 17.16 25.61 -18.08
CA SER A 227 18.07 25.67 -16.93
C SER A 227 17.41 25.09 -15.68
N ASP A 228 18.26 24.48 -14.86
CA ASP A 228 17.89 23.88 -13.59
C ASP A 228 17.90 24.94 -12.50
N HIS A 229 16.81 25.03 -11.74
CA HIS A 229 16.65 26.05 -10.71
C HIS A 229 16.06 25.46 -9.43
N THR A 230 16.26 26.17 -8.33
CA THR A 230 15.61 25.87 -7.05
C THR A 230 14.91 27.10 -6.51
N LEU A 231 13.65 26.95 -6.12
CA LEU A 231 12.94 27.91 -5.29
C LEU A 231 13.18 27.57 -3.81
N GLU A 232 13.91 28.44 -3.12
CA GLU A 232 14.09 28.39 -1.67
C GLU A 232 12.90 29.09 -0.99
N VAL A 233 12.21 28.37 -0.11
CA VAL A 233 11.10 28.89 0.71
C VAL A 233 11.48 28.81 2.19
N ALA A 234 11.40 29.93 2.91
CA ALA A 234 11.65 29.98 4.34
C ALA A 234 10.72 30.99 5.05
N ILE A 235 10.70 30.97 6.39
CA ILE A 235 10.04 31.98 7.23
C ILE A 235 11.14 32.70 8.01
N ARG A 236 11.35 34.00 7.73
CA ARG A 236 12.48 34.77 8.27
C ARG A 236 12.11 36.12 8.85
N ALA A 237 12.82 36.55 9.89
CA ALA A 237 12.76 37.92 10.38
C ALA A 237 13.49 38.88 9.43
N ALA A 238 14.69 38.49 8.97
CA ALA A 238 15.46 39.22 7.98
C ALA A 238 15.46 38.44 6.65
N ARG A 239 14.74 38.96 5.66
CA ARG A 239 14.61 38.34 4.33
C ARG A 239 15.95 38.35 3.59
N LEU A 240 16.26 37.23 2.94
CA LEU A 240 17.42 37.05 2.06
C LEU A 240 17.03 37.06 0.58
N GLY A 241 15.78 36.73 0.28
CA GLY A 241 15.23 36.64 -1.06
C GLY A 241 14.65 37.96 -1.58
N PHE A 242 13.62 37.85 -2.41
CA PHE A 242 13.03 39.00 -3.07
C PHE A 242 12.15 39.84 -2.12
N GLY A 243 12.16 41.15 -2.34
CA GLY A 243 11.29 42.08 -1.62
C GLY A 243 9.84 42.03 -2.10
N GLY A 244 9.00 42.87 -1.49
CA GLY A 244 7.60 43.03 -1.88
C GLY A 244 6.66 43.26 -0.70
N SER A 245 5.37 43.47 -1.02
CA SER A 245 4.31 43.66 -0.02
C SER A 245 3.94 42.32 0.60
N GLN A 246 4.30 42.14 1.87
CA GLN A 246 4.00 40.94 2.63
C GLN A 246 3.50 41.32 4.02
N ARG A 247 2.70 40.42 4.59
CA ARG A 247 2.28 40.48 5.99
C ARG A 247 3.10 39.46 6.80
N PRO A 248 3.27 39.67 8.11
CA PRO A 248 3.86 38.66 8.97
C PRO A 248 3.06 37.35 8.92
N VAL A 249 3.76 36.22 8.89
CA VAL A 249 3.16 34.89 9.00
C VAL A 249 2.72 34.67 10.45
N LYS A 250 1.46 34.30 10.66
CA LYS A 250 0.96 34.01 12.01
C LYS A 250 1.29 32.58 12.38
N ALA A 251 2.16 32.40 13.38
CA ALA A 251 2.47 31.08 13.91
C ALA A 251 1.23 30.49 14.61
N PRO A 252 0.83 29.24 14.32
CA PRO A 252 -0.28 28.56 14.99
C PRO A 252 0.08 28.01 16.38
N ARG A 253 1.32 28.24 16.87
CA ARG A 253 1.82 27.66 18.13
C ARG A 253 1.13 28.26 19.35
N GLN A 254 0.98 27.44 20.39
CA GLN A 254 0.40 27.87 21.66
C GLN A 254 1.47 28.10 22.73
N GLN A 255 2.64 27.47 22.61
CA GLN A 255 3.76 27.66 23.52
C GLN A 255 5.03 27.99 22.72
N GLN A 256 6.19 27.81 23.34
CA GLN A 256 7.51 28.09 22.73
C GLN A 256 8.12 26.87 22.03
N GLU A 257 7.28 25.97 21.49
CA GLU A 257 7.71 24.79 20.74
C GLU A 257 8.13 25.12 19.30
N PRO A 258 9.09 24.36 18.74
CA PRO A 258 9.24 24.30 17.29
C PRO A 258 7.99 23.68 16.67
N ILE A 259 7.56 24.21 15.53
CA ILE A 259 6.42 23.68 14.77
C ILE A 259 6.88 23.27 13.38
N THR A 260 6.21 22.26 12.82
CA THR A 260 6.35 21.89 11.41
C THR A 260 5.32 22.66 10.59
N VAL A 261 5.80 23.40 9.60
CA VAL A 261 4.97 24.05 8.58
C VAL A 261 5.23 23.35 7.26
N TYR A 262 4.21 23.22 6.43
CA TYR A 262 4.33 22.62 5.11
C TYR A 262 4.22 23.71 4.06
N ALA A 263 5.28 23.89 3.27
CA ALA A 263 5.24 24.75 2.10
C ALA A 263 4.72 23.94 0.91
N ARG A 264 3.63 24.42 0.30
CA ARG A 264 3.11 23.90 -0.96
C ARG A 264 3.41 24.88 -2.08
N VAL A 265 4.03 24.40 -3.16
CA VAL A 265 4.35 25.20 -4.33
C VAL A 265 3.54 24.72 -5.54
N THR A 266 2.90 25.67 -6.23
CA THR A 266 2.21 25.43 -7.51
C THR A 266 2.88 26.27 -8.58
N GLY A 267 3.38 25.62 -9.64
CA GLY A 267 3.99 26.32 -10.77
C GLY A 267 2.97 26.91 -11.73
N HIS A 268 3.32 28.05 -12.32
CA HIS A 268 2.57 28.74 -13.37
C HIS A 268 3.40 28.81 -14.66
N ALA A 269 2.79 29.24 -15.76
CA ALA A 269 3.48 29.45 -17.04
C ALA A 269 4.28 28.23 -17.54
N GLY A 270 3.80 27.01 -17.27
CA GLY A 270 4.46 25.77 -17.69
C GLY A 270 5.65 25.34 -16.83
N VAL A 271 5.88 26.00 -15.70
CA VAL A 271 6.87 25.54 -14.70
C VAL A 271 6.33 24.33 -13.96
N VAL A 272 7.10 23.24 -13.99
CA VAL A 272 6.81 22.01 -13.26
C VAL A 272 7.89 21.83 -12.20
N PHE A 273 7.46 21.74 -10.95
CA PHE A 273 8.35 21.44 -9.84
C PHE A 273 8.49 19.94 -9.65
N ASP A 274 9.70 19.49 -9.31
CA ASP A 274 10.00 18.09 -8.99
C ASP A 274 9.32 17.65 -7.70
N ASP A 275 9.10 18.61 -6.80
CA ASP A 275 8.45 18.46 -5.52
C ASP A 275 7.47 19.63 -5.33
N THR A 276 6.30 19.39 -4.74
CA THR A 276 5.23 20.38 -4.57
C THR A 276 4.80 20.56 -3.12
N LEU A 277 5.28 19.71 -2.20
CA LEU A 277 5.08 19.84 -0.76
C LEU A 277 6.36 19.46 -0.03
N LEU A 278 6.89 20.37 0.80
CA LEU A 278 8.04 20.08 1.67
C LEU A 278 7.82 20.68 3.06
N PRO A 279 8.28 20.00 4.13
CA PRO A 279 8.21 20.54 5.47
C PRO A 279 9.33 21.57 5.71
N LEU A 280 9.05 22.52 6.60
CA LEU A 280 10.02 23.40 7.22
C LEU A 280 9.80 23.39 8.74
N THR A 281 10.90 23.24 9.48
CA THR A 281 10.90 23.36 10.93
C THR A 281 11.02 24.82 11.27
N TRP A 282 10.03 25.36 11.99
CA TRP A 282 10.02 26.74 12.46
C TRP A 282 10.15 26.80 13.98
N PRO A 283 11.36 27.06 14.51
CA PRO A 283 11.58 27.28 15.94
C PRO A 283 10.85 28.52 16.46
N HIS A 284 10.67 28.63 17.77
CA HIS A 284 10.00 29.77 18.39
C HIS A 284 10.77 31.10 18.21
N ASP A 285 12.08 31.07 18.45
CA ASP A 285 12.95 32.24 18.55
C ASP A 285 13.94 32.38 17.38
N ALA A 286 13.84 31.52 16.37
CA ALA A 286 14.71 31.53 15.19
C ALA A 286 13.91 31.49 13.88
N ASP A 287 14.60 31.77 12.78
CA ASP A 287 14.08 31.57 11.43
C ASP A 287 13.86 30.08 11.16
N SER A 288 12.96 29.76 10.22
CA SER A 288 12.72 28.38 9.84
C SER A 288 13.91 27.80 9.08
N THR A 289 14.00 26.47 9.04
CA THR A 289 14.78 25.78 8.02
C THR A 289 14.23 26.10 6.62
N PRO A 290 15.07 26.21 5.57
CA PRO A 290 14.58 26.39 4.21
C PRO A 290 14.02 25.07 3.65
N ALA A 291 13.01 25.17 2.80
CA ALA A 291 12.54 24.13 1.91
C ALA A 291 12.98 24.46 0.47
N PHE A 292 13.50 23.45 -0.26
CA PHE A 292 14.07 23.63 -1.59
C PHE A 292 13.24 22.92 -2.65
N PHE A 293 12.56 23.69 -3.50
CA PHE A 293 11.71 23.18 -4.56
C PHE A 293 12.42 23.29 -5.91
N ARG A 294 12.91 22.16 -6.41
CA ARG A 294 13.60 22.10 -7.71
C ARG A 294 12.59 22.18 -8.86
N PHE A 295 12.99 22.84 -9.92
CA PHE A 295 12.22 22.90 -11.15
C PHE A 295 13.14 23.13 -12.35
N ARG A 296 12.57 22.96 -13.54
CA ARG A 296 13.20 23.34 -14.81
C ARG A 296 12.24 24.20 -15.61
N THR A 297 12.75 25.26 -16.22
CA THR A 297 11.99 26.15 -17.09
C THR A 297 11.92 25.59 -18.50
N ALA A 298 10.73 25.48 -19.08
CA ALA A 298 10.60 25.04 -20.47
C ALA A 298 11.02 26.12 -21.49
N ALA A 299 10.88 27.39 -21.11
CA ALA A 299 11.23 28.56 -21.90
C ALA A 299 11.79 29.65 -20.98
N ALA A 300 12.48 30.64 -21.56
CA ALA A 300 12.96 31.78 -20.80
C ALA A 300 11.78 32.53 -20.16
N PHE A 301 11.91 32.84 -18.87
CA PHE A 301 10.87 33.51 -18.11
C PHE A 301 11.31 34.93 -17.77
N THR A 302 10.54 35.92 -18.24
CA THR A 302 10.89 37.34 -18.12
C THR A 302 9.79 38.19 -17.50
N ASP A 303 8.55 37.69 -17.45
CA ASP A 303 7.40 38.43 -16.92
C ASP A 303 6.26 37.47 -16.52
N GLY A 304 5.49 37.82 -15.50
CA GLY A 304 4.33 37.08 -14.99
C GLY A 304 4.54 36.36 -13.66
N VAL A 305 3.55 35.54 -13.27
CA VAL A 305 3.63 34.70 -12.05
C VAL A 305 4.40 33.42 -12.37
N LEU A 306 5.46 33.15 -11.62
CA LEU A 306 6.24 31.92 -11.74
C LEU A 306 5.62 30.80 -10.88
N ALA A 307 5.30 31.12 -9.63
CA ALA A 307 4.85 30.16 -8.64
C ALA A 307 3.93 30.79 -7.59
N GLU A 308 2.95 30.02 -7.12
CA GLU A 308 2.16 30.29 -5.93
C GLU A 308 2.69 29.42 -4.78
N VAL A 309 2.96 30.03 -3.63
CA VAL A 309 3.42 29.36 -2.41
C VAL A 309 2.37 29.50 -1.32
N ARG A 310 1.93 28.38 -0.77
CA ARG A 310 1.05 28.31 0.41
C ARG A 310 1.81 27.73 1.59
N LEU A 311 1.76 28.40 2.72
CA LEU A 311 2.25 27.84 3.99
C LEU A 311 1.07 27.26 4.76
N LEU A 312 1.18 26.00 5.13
CA LEU A 312 0.13 25.23 5.78
C LEU A 312 0.64 24.76 7.15
N SER A 313 -0.20 24.80 8.17
CA SER A 313 0.06 24.08 9.40
C SER A 313 -0.08 22.56 9.17
N ALA A 314 0.34 21.78 10.17
CA ALA A 314 0.14 20.33 10.20
C ALA A 314 -1.32 19.87 10.05
N ASP A 315 -2.30 20.66 10.52
CA ASP A 315 -3.73 20.40 10.33
C ASP A 315 -4.30 21.06 9.06
N LEU A 316 -3.42 21.52 8.15
CA LEU A 316 -3.74 22.13 6.86
C LEU A 316 -4.45 23.49 6.91
N ARG A 317 -4.38 24.20 8.02
CA ARG A 317 -4.81 25.61 8.06
C ARG A 317 -3.83 26.44 7.24
N LEU A 318 -4.37 27.31 6.40
CA LEU A 318 -3.56 28.26 5.63
C LEU A 318 -2.98 29.31 6.57
N LEU A 319 -1.65 29.33 6.69
CA LEU A 319 -0.91 30.30 7.49
C LEU A 319 -0.59 31.57 6.68
N ASP A 320 -0.16 31.38 5.43
CA ASP A 320 0.01 32.47 4.48
C ASP A 320 -0.02 31.98 3.03
N GLN A 321 -0.20 32.91 2.09
CA GLN A 321 -0.20 32.65 0.66
C GLN A 321 0.46 33.82 -0.08
N VAL A 322 1.45 33.50 -0.90
CA VAL A 322 2.21 34.48 -1.68
C VAL A 322 2.43 33.99 -3.10
N GLU A 323 2.63 34.92 -4.02
CA GLU A 323 3.03 34.66 -5.41
C GLU A 323 4.45 35.19 -5.63
N LEU A 324 5.27 34.42 -6.33
CA LEU A 324 6.53 34.87 -6.88
C LEU A 324 6.28 35.38 -8.31
N VAL A 325 6.45 36.67 -8.51
CA VAL A 325 6.12 37.37 -9.77
C VAL A 325 7.39 38.02 -10.31
N CYS A 326 7.63 37.88 -11.60
CA CYS A 326 8.56 38.75 -12.32
C CYS A 326 7.74 39.84 -12.99
N ASP A 327 8.02 41.10 -12.70
CA ASP A 327 7.34 42.25 -13.28
C ASP A 327 8.39 43.15 -13.94
N HIS A 328 8.31 43.31 -15.26
CA HIS A 328 9.31 44.04 -16.04
C HIS A 328 10.76 43.57 -15.79
N GLY A 329 10.96 42.26 -15.66
CA GLY A 329 12.27 41.66 -15.39
C GLY A 329 12.74 41.79 -13.93
N GLN A 330 11.88 42.21 -13.00
CA GLN A 330 12.19 42.26 -11.57
C GLN A 330 11.34 41.27 -10.77
N TRP A 331 12.00 40.37 -10.05
CA TRP A 331 11.39 39.45 -9.12
C TRP A 331 10.89 40.15 -7.85
N GLN A 332 9.66 39.86 -7.49
CA GLN A 332 9.02 40.34 -6.28
C GLN A 332 8.10 39.27 -5.70
N VAL A 333 7.93 39.31 -4.37
CA VAL A 333 6.95 38.48 -3.67
C VAL A 333 5.71 39.31 -3.39
N ARG A 334 4.57 38.86 -3.91
CA ARG A 334 3.27 39.50 -3.73
C ARG A 334 2.42 38.67 -2.78
N ALA A 335 1.95 39.27 -1.68
CA ALA A 335 0.91 38.65 -0.87
C ALA A 335 -0.36 38.47 -1.70
N VAL A 336 -0.95 37.27 -1.63
CA VAL A 336 -2.29 37.04 -2.17
C VAL A 336 -3.26 37.39 -1.06
N ASP A 337 -4.07 38.42 -1.28
CA ASP A 337 -5.22 38.65 -0.42
C ASP A 337 -6.05 37.38 -0.47
N ALA A 338 -6.21 36.72 0.68
CA ALA A 338 -7.08 35.57 0.86
C ALA A 338 -8.54 36.05 0.77
N ALA A 339 -8.90 36.70 -0.33
CA ALA A 339 -10.23 37.15 -0.67
C ALA A 339 -10.98 35.93 -1.18
N ILE A 340 -11.36 35.08 -0.23
CA ILE A 340 -12.62 34.32 -0.15
C ILE A 340 -12.45 33.50 1.14
N PRO A 341 -13.18 33.83 2.23
CA PRO A 341 -13.47 32.82 3.24
C PRO A 341 -14.10 31.68 2.46
N PHE A 342 -13.49 30.49 2.47
CA PHE A 342 -14.17 29.30 1.97
C PHE A 342 -15.39 29.09 2.87
N ALA A 343 -16.48 29.78 2.56
CA ALA A 343 -17.77 29.57 3.16
C ALA A 343 -18.22 28.19 2.68
N ARG A 344 -17.77 27.14 3.40
CA ARG A 344 -18.45 25.86 3.31
C ARG A 344 -19.89 26.10 3.75
N PRO A 345 -20.88 25.63 2.98
CA PRO A 345 -22.22 25.50 3.51
C PRO A 345 -22.14 24.75 4.85
N ALA A 346 -22.65 25.35 5.93
CA ALA A 346 -22.61 24.77 7.27
C ALA A 346 -23.34 23.40 7.36
N SER A 347 -24.12 23.04 6.34
CA SER A 347 -24.92 21.82 6.29
C SER A 347 -24.19 20.59 5.75
N ASP A 348 -23.05 20.74 5.08
CA ASP A 348 -22.26 19.63 4.54
C ASP A 348 -20.90 19.58 5.24
N ALA A 349 -20.89 19.22 6.52
CA ALA A 349 -19.70 18.71 7.17
C ALA A 349 -19.34 17.36 6.54
N ALA A 350 -18.85 17.40 5.29
CA ALA A 350 -18.29 16.23 4.64
C ALA A 350 -17.20 15.69 5.59
N PRO A 351 -17.24 14.40 5.95
CA PRO A 351 -16.23 13.81 6.81
C PRO A 351 -14.85 14.07 6.21
N ASP A 352 -13.81 14.14 7.05
CA ASP A 352 -12.44 14.22 6.54
C ASP A 352 -12.21 13.12 5.50
N VAL A 353 -11.68 13.52 4.34
CA VAL A 353 -11.48 12.62 3.20
C VAL A 353 -10.04 12.70 2.73
N LEU A 354 -9.37 11.56 2.67
CA LEU A 354 -8.20 11.36 1.84
C LEU A 354 -8.63 10.69 0.54
N ALA A 355 -8.65 11.44 -0.55
CA ALA A 355 -8.91 10.90 -1.88
C ALA A 355 -7.58 10.57 -2.56
N LEU A 356 -7.46 9.34 -3.06
CA LEU A 356 -6.31 8.84 -3.83
C LEU A 356 -6.80 8.52 -5.24
N HIS A 357 -6.30 9.23 -6.24
CA HIS A 357 -6.62 9.03 -7.65
C HIS A 357 -5.46 8.31 -8.35
N VAL A 358 -5.70 7.08 -8.78
CA VAL A 358 -4.70 6.24 -9.46
C VAL A 358 -4.73 6.52 -10.96
N ASN A 359 -3.61 6.98 -11.50
CA ASN A 359 -3.39 7.25 -12.91
C ASN A 359 -2.39 6.25 -13.52
N PRO A 360 -2.49 5.94 -14.82
CA PRO A 360 -1.40 5.27 -15.53
C PRO A 360 -0.17 6.19 -15.60
N ALA A 361 1.03 5.65 -15.39
CA ALA A 361 2.28 6.40 -15.49
C ALA A 361 3.40 5.52 -16.07
N GLY A 362 3.72 5.71 -17.36
CA GLY A 362 4.73 4.92 -18.05
C GLY A 362 4.46 3.42 -17.97
N ALA A 363 5.36 2.67 -17.32
CA ALA A 363 5.23 1.22 -17.09
C ALA A 363 4.46 0.85 -15.81
N GLY A 364 3.97 1.82 -15.04
CA GLY A 364 3.30 1.61 -13.77
C GLY A 364 2.15 2.58 -13.52
N TYR A 365 2.00 2.97 -12.26
CA TYR A 365 0.90 3.79 -11.78
C TYR A 365 1.42 4.96 -10.96
N ALA A 366 0.84 6.15 -11.14
CA ALA A 366 1.04 7.30 -10.27
C ALA A 366 -0.23 7.53 -9.44
N ILE A 367 -0.11 8.18 -8.29
CA ILE A 367 -1.26 8.57 -7.47
C ILE A 367 -1.28 10.09 -7.32
N ASP A 368 -2.44 10.69 -7.52
CA ASP A 368 -2.71 12.04 -7.03
C ASP A 368 -3.49 11.95 -5.72
N ALA A 369 -3.05 12.64 -4.68
CA ALA A 369 -3.75 12.74 -3.42
C ALA A 369 -4.53 14.06 -3.33
N THR A 370 -5.70 14.01 -2.72
CA THR A 370 -6.42 15.19 -2.23
C THR A 370 -6.83 14.96 -0.79
N LEU A 371 -6.27 15.72 0.13
CA LEU A 371 -6.59 15.68 1.54
C LEU A 371 -7.55 16.82 1.88
N THR A 372 -8.73 16.48 2.38
CA THR A 372 -9.75 17.43 2.81
C THR A 372 -9.99 17.25 4.30
N ARG A 373 -9.72 18.28 5.10
CA ARG A 373 -10.06 18.34 6.52
C ARG A 373 -11.23 19.29 6.78
N ALA A 374 -11.95 19.10 7.87
CA ALA A 374 -12.98 20.00 8.36
C ALA A 374 -12.39 21.41 8.58
N GLY A 375 -13.03 22.43 7.99
CA GLY A 375 -12.58 23.83 8.11
C GLY A 375 -11.34 24.20 7.29
N ALA A 376 -10.71 23.28 6.55
CA ALA A 376 -9.53 23.54 5.72
C ALA A 376 -9.83 23.46 4.21
N PRO A 377 -9.14 24.23 3.37
CA PRO A 377 -9.19 24.04 1.92
C PRO A 377 -8.58 22.67 1.54
N PRO A 378 -9.09 21.99 0.49
CA PRO A 378 -8.49 20.75 0.02
C PRO A 378 -7.02 20.93 -0.40
N LEU A 379 -6.15 20.05 0.09
CA LEU A 379 -4.75 19.94 -0.30
C LEU A 379 -4.61 18.89 -1.40
N ALA A 380 -4.49 19.32 -2.65
CA ALA A 380 -4.23 18.44 -3.79
C ALA A 380 -2.74 18.38 -4.13
N LEU A 381 -2.20 17.16 -4.29
CA LEU A 381 -0.77 16.90 -4.48
C LEU A 381 -0.57 15.68 -5.40
N PRO A 382 0.36 15.73 -6.37
CA PRO A 382 0.84 14.52 -7.02
C PRO A 382 1.74 13.75 -6.05
N ILE A 383 1.38 12.51 -5.73
CA ILE A 383 2.31 11.55 -5.11
C ILE A 383 3.25 11.13 -6.24
N GLY A 384 4.37 11.85 -6.41
CA GLY A 384 5.32 11.73 -7.52
C GLY A 384 6.04 10.38 -7.67
N GLN A 385 5.55 9.34 -7.00
CA GLN A 385 6.06 7.98 -7.06
C GLN A 385 5.32 7.18 -8.13
N THR A 386 6.07 6.56 -9.05
CA THR A 386 5.53 5.57 -9.97
C THR A 386 5.66 4.18 -9.33
N MET A 387 4.53 3.55 -9.00
CA MET A 387 4.52 2.16 -8.53
C MET A 387 4.51 1.20 -9.71
N LEU A 388 5.47 0.28 -9.75
CA LEU A 388 5.52 -0.73 -10.80
C LEU A 388 4.54 -1.89 -10.48
N PRO A 389 3.91 -2.50 -11.50
CA PRO A 389 3.02 -3.64 -11.30
C PRO A 389 3.71 -4.82 -10.59
N ALA A 390 5.01 -5.01 -10.79
CA ALA A 390 5.79 -6.07 -10.16
C ALA A 390 5.93 -5.88 -8.65
N ASP A 391 6.15 -4.66 -8.18
CA ASP A 391 6.29 -4.34 -6.75
C ASP A 391 4.94 -4.56 -6.03
N ILE A 392 3.87 -4.09 -6.66
CA ILE A 392 2.49 -4.30 -6.18
C ILE A 392 2.17 -5.81 -6.13
N ALA A 393 2.52 -6.56 -7.17
CA ALA A 393 2.29 -8.00 -7.22
C ALA A 393 3.08 -8.74 -6.13
N GLY A 394 4.35 -8.37 -5.91
CA GLY A 394 5.19 -8.90 -4.84
C GLY A 394 4.60 -8.66 -3.45
N LEU A 395 4.15 -7.42 -3.20
CA LEU A 395 3.48 -7.05 -1.95
C LEU A 395 2.19 -7.85 -1.75
N LEU A 396 1.29 -7.89 -2.75
CA LEU A 396 0.04 -8.65 -2.66
C LEU A 396 0.29 -10.13 -2.40
N ALA A 397 1.29 -10.73 -3.06
CA ALA A 397 1.66 -12.12 -2.82
C ALA A 397 2.12 -12.35 -1.37
N ALA A 398 2.96 -11.47 -0.83
CA ALA A 398 3.44 -11.56 0.55
C ALA A 398 2.29 -11.48 1.57
N VAL A 399 1.39 -10.50 1.41
CA VAL A 399 0.22 -10.32 2.28
C VAL A 399 -0.72 -11.53 2.20
N ARG A 400 -1.04 -11.97 0.98
CA ARG A 400 -1.91 -13.15 0.75
C ARG A 400 -1.29 -14.42 1.33
N ASN A 401 0.03 -14.56 1.33
CA ASN A 401 0.71 -15.69 1.97
C ASN A 401 0.52 -15.69 3.50
N VAL A 402 0.56 -14.52 4.16
CA VAL A 402 0.28 -14.42 5.61
C VAL A 402 -1.14 -14.86 5.90
N TRP A 403 -2.14 -14.31 5.19
CA TRP A 403 -3.54 -14.71 5.38
C TRP A 403 -3.78 -16.19 5.09
N THR A 404 -3.19 -16.72 4.02
CA THR A 404 -3.32 -18.15 3.66
C THR A 404 -2.79 -19.05 4.77
N LYS A 405 -1.63 -18.73 5.36
CA LYS A 405 -1.08 -19.47 6.50
C LYS A 405 -2.00 -19.42 7.72
N LEU A 406 -2.63 -18.28 7.99
CA LEU A 406 -3.58 -18.15 9.10
C LEU A 406 -4.81 -19.02 8.87
N VAL A 407 -5.42 -18.93 7.69
CA VAL A 407 -6.68 -19.62 7.36
C VAL A 407 -6.50 -21.13 7.28
N ILE A 408 -5.45 -21.61 6.62
CA ILE A 408 -5.18 -23.04 6.45
C ILE A 408 -4.56 -23.65 7.71
N GLY A 409 -3.76 -22.87 8.45
CA GLY A 409 -3.09 -23.31 9.66
C GLY A 409 -3.93 -23.03 10.90
N THR A 410 -3.65 -21.89 11.54
CA THR A 410 -4.04 -21.61 12.93
C THR A 410 -5.54 -21.38 13.14
N LEU A 411 -6.24 -20.89 12.11
CA LEU A 411 -7.68 -20.58 12.15
C LEU A 411 -8.53 -21.59 11.37
N SER A 412 -7.96 -22.71 10.92
CA SER A 412 -8.70 -23.70 10.11
C SER A 412 -9.97 -24.24 10.78
N ASP A 413 -9.96 -24.37 12.10
CA ASP A 413 -11.06 -24.86 12.93
C ASP A 413 -11.52 -23.83 13.99
N LYS A 414 -11.00 -22.60 13.95
CA LYS A 414 -11.20 -21.57 14.99
C LYS A 414 -11.48 -20.21 14.39
N VAL A 415 -12.22 -19.39 15.12
CA VAL A 415 -12.51 -18.00 14.78
C VAL A 415 -11.71 -16.99 15.61
N THR A 416 -10.85 -17.44 16.52
CA THR A 416 -10.07 -16.59 17.42
C THR A 416 -8.67 -17.17 17.63
N LEU A 417 -7.65 -16.30 17.61
CA LEU A 417 -6.28 -16.66 17.95
C LEU A 417 -6.01 -16.50 19.45
N SER A 418 -5.03 -17.24 19.97
CA SER A 418 -4.43 -16.91 21.26
C SER A 418 -3.73 -15.55 21.19
N ALA A 419 -3.64 -14.81 22.30
CA ALA A 419 -3.04 -13.48 22.30
C ALA A 419 -1.60 -13.44 21.71
N PRO A 420 -0.69 -14.40 22.00
CA PRO A 420 0.63 -14.42 21.37
C PRO A 420 0.58 -14.66 19.85
N SER A 421 -0.27 -15.58 19.38
CA SER A 421 -0.41 -15.87 17.95
C SER A 421 -1.03 -14.69 17.21
N TYR A 422 -1.98 -14.02 17.85
CA TYR A 422 -2.60 -12.80 17.35
C TYR A 422 -1.60 -11.66 17.18
N ARG A 423 -0.80 -11.36 18.22
CA ARG A 423 0.25 -10.33 18.14
C ARG A 423 1.26 -10.65 17.05
N LYS A 424 1.68 -11.91 16.93
CA LYS A 424 2.58 -12.35 15.86
C LYS A 424 1.96 -12.13 14.47
N ALA A 425 0.72 -12.53 14.28
CA ALA A 425 0.00 -12.34 13.02
C ALA A 425 -0.14 -10.85 12.66
N CYS A 426 -0.49 -10.00 13.63
CA CYS A 426 -0.58 -8.55 13.43
C CYS A 426 0.78 -7.94 13.14
N ALA A 427 1.85 -8.37 13.81
CA ALA A 427 3.21 -7.89 13.55
C ALA A 427 3.68 -8.26 12.12
N GLU A 428 3.40 -9.48 11.65
CA GLU A 428 3.69 -9.90 10.27
C GLU A 428 2.88 -9.09 9.24
N LEU A 429 1.58 -8.88 9.46
CA LEU A 429 0.75 -8.03 8.60
C LEU A 429 1.22 -6.58 8.61
N ALA A 430 1.59 -6.04 9.77
CA ALA A 430 2.06 -4.67 9.92
C ALA A 430 3.40 -4.43 9.21
N ALA A 431 4.28 -5.45 9.16
CA ALA A 431 5.51 -5.37 8.39
C ALA A 431 5.21 -5.13 6.90
N HIS A 432 4.31 -5.92 6.31
CA HIS A 432 3.86 -5.71 4.94
C HIS A 432 3.01 -4.43 4.76
N GLY A 433 2.29 -4.02 5.80
CA GLY A 433 1.57 -2.76 5.84
C GLY A 433 2.48 -1.54 5.74
N ARG A 434 3.65 -1.60 6.37
CA ARG A 434 4.71 -0.60 6.26
C ARG A 434 5.41 -0.65 4.90
N ASP A 435 5.55 -1.82 4.29
CA ASP A 435 6.02 -1.92 2.90
C ASP A 435 5.02 -1.28 1.94
N ALA A 436 3.71 -1.50 2.15
CA ALA A 436 2.65 -0.82 1.41
C ALA A 436 2.71 0.70 1.59
N TRP A 437 2.93 1.17 2.82
CA TRP A 437 3.13 2.59 3.11
C TRP A 437 4.34 3.15 2.35
N ARG A 438 5.48 2.45 2.30
CA ARG A 438 6.66 2.89 1.54
C ARG A 438 6.44 2.90 0.03
N LEU A 439 5.61 2.02 -0.51
CA LEU A 439 5.23 2.08 -1.93
C LEU A 439 4.33 3.28 -2.26
N LEU A 440 3.59 3.80 -1.27
CA LEU A 440 2.74 4.98 -1.44
C LEU A 440 3.47 6.29 -1.14
N PHE A 441 4.31 6.30 -0.10
CA PHE A 441 4.85 7.51 0.52
C PHE A 441 6.37 7.43 0.78
N GLY A 442 7.04 6.40 0.29
CA GLY A 442 8.46 6.16 0.56
C GLY A 442 9.36 6.67 -0.55
N ASP A 443 10.66 6.52 -0.30
CA ASP A 443 11.69 6.97 -1.23
C ASP A 443 11.69 6.16 -2.53
N GLY A 444 11.58 6.89 -3.64
CA GLY A 444 12.06 6.45 -4.95
C GLY A 444 13.39 7.12 -5.35
N ARG A 445 13.93 8.03 -4.53
CA ARG A 445 15.07 8.92 -4.85
C ARG A 445 16.25 8.79 -3.86
N GLY A 446 16.30 7.74 -3.06
CA GLY A 446 17.28 7.55 -1.99
C GLY A 446 16.99 8.41 -0.76
N SER A 447 18.04 8.89 -0.08
CA SER A 447 17.94 9.57 1.21
C SER A 447 17.26 10.96 1.20
N GLN A 448 16.76 11.44 0.06
CA GLN A 448 16.14 12.76 -0.05
C GLN A 448 14.63 12.63 -0.06
N ALA A 449 13.98 13.09 1.02
CA ALA A 449 12.53 13.16 1.13
C ALA A 449 11.96 14.20 0.15
N GLY A 450 11.03 13.78 -0.71
CA GLY A 450 10.26 14.65 -1.59
C GLY A 450 8.81 14.82 -1.14
N THR A 451 7.94 15.13 -2.10
CA THR A 451 6.50 15.37 -1.86
C THR A 451 5.79 14.15 -1.25
N SER A 452 6.14 12.96 -1.73
CA SER A 452 5.52 11.70 -1.32
C SER A 452 5.79 11.43 0.17
N GLU A 453 7.04 11.60 0.58
CA GLU A 453 7.57 11.39 1.92
C GLU A 453 7.12 12.47 2.89
N ALA A 454 7.09 13.73 2.45
CA ALA A 454 6.55 14.84 3.21
C ALA A 454 5.05 14.62 3.51
N PHE A 455 4.29 14.18 2.51
CA PHE A 455 2.87 13.89 2.66
C PHE A 455 2.62 12.65 3.52
N GLY A 456 3.44 11.61 3.38
CA GLY A 456 3.43 10.46 4.29
C GLY A 456 3.68 10.87 5.73
N THR A 457 4.77 11.61 5.98
CA THR A 457 5.11 12.12 7.31
C THR A 457 3.95 12.93 7.91
N LEU A 458 3.36 13.83 7.13
CA LEU A 458 2.17 14.58 7.52
C LEU A 458 1.02 13.65 7.96
N LEU A 459 0.71 12.61 7.20
CA LEU A 459 -0.35 11.66 7.53
C LEU A 459 -0.01 10.77 8.73
N ALA A 460 1.27 10.46 8.96
CA ALA A 460 1.71 9.64 10.10
C ALA A 460 1.71 10.42 11.42
N GLU A 461 2.18 11.67 11.39
CA GLU A 461 2.23 12.54 12.57
C GLU A 461 0.86 13.15 12.89
N HIS A 462 0.06 13.40 11.86
CA HIS A 462 -1.28 13.98 11.97
C HIS A 462 -2.27 13.09 11.22
N PRO A 463 -2.63 11.92 11.78
CA PRO A 463 -3.60 11.03 11.14
C PRO A 463 -4.95 11.74 10.91
N LEU A 464 -5.76 11.14 10.04
CA LEU A 464 -7.15 11.56 9.91
C LEU A 464 -7.89 11.21 11.21
N PRO A 465 -8.96 11.92 11.57
CA PRO A 465 -9.85 11.47 12.62
C PRO A 465 -10.31 10.03 12.38
N PRO A 466 -10.55 9.23 13.44
CA PRO A 466 -11.15 7.91 13.28
C PRO A 466 -12.45 7.98 12.47
N ASP A 467 -12.72 6.94 11.69
CA ASP A 467 -13.89 6.82 10.81
C ASP A 467 -13.91 7.79 9.62
N SER A 468 -12.83 8.52 9.38
CA SER A 468 -12.61 9.29 8.15
C SER A 468 -12.66 8.39 6.91
N VAL A 469 -12.89 8.99 5.75
CA VAL A 469 -13.00 8.26 4.48
C VAL A 469 -11.66 8.26 3.77
N ILE A 470 -11.18 7.08 3.38
CA ILE A 470 -10.13 6.94 2.37
C ILE A 470 -10.82 6.51 1.08
N ARG A 471 -10.87 7.41 0.11
CA ARG A 471 -11.51 7.20 -1.19
C ARG A 471 -10.48 6.93 -2.26
N ILE A 472 -10.51 5.74 -2.83
CA ILE A 472 -9.68 5.37 -3.95
C ILE A 472 -10.50 5.47 -5.23
N THR A 473 -9.95 6.11 -6.25
CA THR A 473 -10.53 6.16 -7.59
C THR A 473 -9.45 5.80 -8.59
N CYS A 474 -9.82 5.16 -9.71
CA CYS A 474 -8.86 4.80 -10.75
C CYS A 474 -9.30 5.43 -12.08
N ALA A 475 -8.35 6.01 -12.81
CA ALA A 475 -8.53 6.31 -14.22
C ALA A 475 -8.88 5.03 -15.01
N ASP A 476 -9.55 5.17 -16.15
CA ASP A 476 -10.05 4.01 -16.91
C ASP A 476 -8.90 3.06 -17.34
N ALA A 477 -7.74 3.63 -17.70
CA ALA A 477 -6.52 2.87 -18.02
C ALA A 477 -5.83 2.26 -16.79
N ALA A 478 -6.16 2.71 -15.57
CA ALA A 478 -5.61 2.21 -14.31
C ALA A 478 -6.58 1.27 -13.56
N GLN A 479 -7.68 0.82 -14.20
CA GLN A 479 -8.68 -0.06 -13.56
C GLN A 479 -8.13 -1.44 -13.14
N GLY A 480 -6.94 -1.82 -13.61
CA GLY A 480 -6.23 -3.02 -13.14
C GLY A 480 -5.34 -2.79 -11.91
N PHE A 481 -5.36 -1.59 -11.32
CA PHE A 481 -4.65 -1.31 -10.08
C PHE A 481 -5.33 -1.99 -8.89
N VAL A 482 -4.54 -2.71 -8.10
CA VAL A 482 -5.00 -3.48 -6.93
C VAL A 482 -3.99 -3.24 -5.83
N PHE A 483 -4.44 -2.98 -4.60
CA PHE A 483 -3.55 -2.66 -3.49
C PHE A 483 -4.15 -3.14 -2.17
N PRO A 484 -3.34 -3.59 -1.20
CA PRO A 484 -3.86 -4.12 0.06
C PRO A 484 -4.20 -2.99 1.04
N TRP A 485 -5.15 -2.13 0.66
CA TRP A 485 -5.49 -0.89 1.37
C TRP A 485 -5.79 -1.07 2.87
N THR A 486 -6.43 -2.19 3.24
CA THR A 486 -6.86 -2.47 4.62
C THR A 486 -5.71 -2.70 5.59
N ILE A 487 -4.52 -3.07 5.11
CA ILE A 487 -3.36 -3.33 5.97
C ILE A 487 -2.31 -2.22 5.90
N VAL A 488 -2.53 -1.16 5.11
CA VAL A 488 -1.59 -0.03 5.06
C VAL A 488 -1.38 0.48 6.49
N CYS A 489 -0.11 0.58 6.89
CA CYS A 489 0.28 0.91 8.26
C CYS A 489 1.38 1.97 8.21
N PRO A 490 1.19 3.14 8.85
CA PRO A 490 2.26 4.13 8.97
C PRO A 490 3.45 3.55 9.75
N PRO A 491 4.65 4.14 9.59
CA PRO A 491 5.77 3.83 10.46
C PRO A 491 5.40 4.15 11.92
N ALA A 492 5.76 3.24 12.83
CA ALA A 492 5.49 3.37 14.25
C ALA A 492 6.70 2.88 15.06
N ALA A 493 6.74 3.22 16.35
CA ALA A 493 7.75 2.69 17.27
C ALA A 493 7.69 1.14 17.32
N PRO A 494 8.82 0.43 17.58
CA PRO A 494 8.86 -1.03 17.54
C PRO A 494 7.83 -1.75 18.42
N ASP A 495 7.46 -1.14 19.56
CA ASP A 495 6.52 -1.70 20.53
C ASP A 495 5.09 -1.13 20.41
N ALA A 496 4.85 -0.22 19.45
CA ALA A 496 3.52 0.36 19.23
C ALA A 496 2.58 -0.69 18.61
N GLU A 497 1.31 -0.64 19.01
CA GLU A 497 0.28 -1.44 18.36
C GLU A 497 0.12 -1.03 16.89
N PRO A 498 0.07 -1.98 15.94
CA PRO A 498 -0.09 -1.64 14.53
C PRO A 498 -1.39 -0.87 14.24
N GLN A 499 -1.24 0.27 13.57
CA GLN A 499 -2.36 1.10 13.11
C GLN A 499 -2.70 0.75 11.66
N PHE A 500 -3.63 -0.18 11.47
CA PHE A 500 -4.07 -0.57 10.14
C PHE A 500 -5.16 0.40 9.64
N TRP A 501 -5.00 0.93 8.42
CA TRP A 501 -6.03 1.76 7.80
C TRP A 501 -7.42 1.10 7.77
N GLY A 502 -7.48 -0.23 7.64
CA GLY A 502 -8.75 -0.98 7.66
C GLY A 502 -9.46 -1.03 9.02
N LEU A 503 -8.81 -0.60 10.09
CA LEU A 503 -9.37 -0.48 11.45
C LEU A 503 -9.64 0.97 11.87
N ASP A 504 -8.97 1.93 11.23
CA ASP A 504 -9.10 3.34 11.56
C ASP A 504 -10.07 4.07 10.62
N TYR A 505 -10.14 3.64 9.35
CA TYR A 505 -10.80 4.40 8.29
C TYR A 505 -11.81 3.59 7.47
N ARG A 506 -12.80 4.31 6.92
CA ARG A 506 -13.74 3.79 5.94
C ARG A 506 -13.07 3.83 4.56
N ILE A 507 -12.57 2.68 4.13
CA ILE A 507 -11.91 2.52 2.83
C ILE A 507 -12.94 2.19 1.76
N GLU A 508 -12.99 2.98 0.70
CA GLU A 508 -13.87 2.78 -0.45
C GLU A 508 -13.09 2.85 -1.77
N ILE A 509 -13.33 1.89 -2.67
CA ILE A 509 -12.75 1.89 -4.02
C ILE A 509 -13.86 2.30 -5.00
N ALA A 510 -14.02 3.62 -5.17
CA ALA A 510 -15.09 4.20 -5.96
C ALA A 510 -14.81 4.09 -7.47
N ARG A 511 -15.84 3.69 -8.22
CA ARG A 511 -15.88 3.79 -9.68
C ARG A 511 -16.77 4.95 -10.11
N LYS A 512 -16.65 5.38 -11.37
CA LYS A 512 -17.45 6.46 -11.99
C LYS A 512 -18.97 6.19 -12.06
N GLN A 513 -19.45 5.08 -11.52
CA GLN A 513 -20.86 4.76 -11.58
C GLN A 513 -21.67 5.85 -10.86
N GLY A 514 -22.84 6.19 -11.42
CA GLY A 514 -23.72 7.21 -10.84
C GLY A 514 -24.22 6.86 -9.44
N ARG A 515 -24.96 7.76 -8.80
CA ARG A 515 -25.73 7.43 -7.60
C ARG A 515 -27.12 6.97 -8.01
N SER A 516 -27.60 5.88 -7.42
CA SER A 516 -29.01 5.49 -7.49
C SER A 516 -29.68 5.79 -6.15
N SER A 517 -30.95 6.17 -6.17
CA SER A 517 -31.72 6.29 -4.93
C SER A 517 -31.75 4.95 -4.20
N PRO A 518 -31.77 4.94 -2.85
CA PRO A 518 -31.97 3.72 -2.09
C PRO A 518 -33.27 3.01 -2.54
N PRO A 519 -33.29 1.67 -2.56
CA PRO A 519 -34.50 0.92 -2.87
C PRO A 519 -35.61 1.27 -1.87
N LYS A 520 -36.85 1.32 -2.36
CA LYS A 520 -38.04 1.47 -1.52
C LYS A 520 -38.48 0.09 -1.03
N GLY A 521 -38.80 -0.01 0.26
CA GLY A 521 -39.31 -1.23 0.89
C GLY A 521 -38.22 -2.06 1.56
N ALA A 522 -38.58 -3.26 2.00
CA ALA A 522 -37.65 -4.17 2.65
C ALA A 522 -36.65 -4.75 1.63
N PRO A 523 -35.37 -4.90 2.00
CA PRO A 523 -34.36 -5.42 1.09
C PRO A 523 -34.60 -6.91 0.78
N ARG A 524 -34.47 -7.29 -0.49
CA ARG A 524 -34.51 -8.69 -0.94
C ARG A 524 -33.08 -9.21 -1.07
N ILE A 525 -32.88 -10.46 -0.68
CA ILE A 525 -31.61 -11.16 -0.74
C ILE A 525 -31.77 -12.39 -1.65
N ASN A 526 -30.97 -12.46 -2.71
CA ASN A 526 -30.74 -13.69 -3.46
C ASN A 526 -29.43 -14.32 -2.97
N ALA A 527 -29.52 -15.46 -2.31
CA ALA A 527 -28.40 -16.14 -1.69
C ALA A 527 -28.02 -17.43 -2.41
N VAL A 528 -26.72 -17.61 -2.65
CA VAL A 528 -26.10 -18.85 -3.13
C VAL A 528 -25.30 -19.43 -1.98
N VAL A 529 -25.70 -20.60 -1.50
CA VAL A 529 -25.04 -21.28 -0.38
C VAL A 529 -24.62 -22.67 -0.83
N ASP A 530 -23.33 -22.97 -0.72
CA ASP A 530 -22.84 -24.32 -1.04
C ASP A 530 -23.22 -25.30 0.07
N ALA A 531 -24.01 -26.33 -0.29
CA ALA A 531 -24.39 -27.41 0.62
C ALA A 531 -23.17 -28.19 1.17
N GLY A 532 -22.02 -28.15 0.48
CA GLY A 532 -20.75 -28.72 0.94
C GLY A 532 -20.23 -28.10 2.24
N PHE A 533 -20.72 -26.92 2.63
CA PHE A 533 -20.37 -26.27 3.90
C PHE A 533 -21.22 -26.69 5.09
N ALA A 534 -22.31 -27.44 4.89
CA ALA A 534 -23.22 -27.86 5.95
C ALA A 534 -22.54 -28.69 7.07
N ARG A 535 -21.40 -29.32 6.77
CA ARG A 535 -20.58 -30.04 7.77
C ARG A 535 -19.77 -29.13 8.70
N PHE A 536 -19.63 -27.85 8.36
CA PHE A 536 -18.85 -26.87 9.12
C PHE A 536 -19.74 -25.86 9.83
N VAL A 537 -20.80 -25.39 9.15
CA VAL A 537 -21.73 -24.37 9.62
C VAL A 537 -23.12 -24.58 9.02
N ASP A 538 -24.17 -24.28 9.79
CA ASP A 538 -25.54 -24.17 9.28
C ASP A 538 -25.81 -22.73 8.79
N HIS A 539 -25.20 -22.41 7.65
CA HIS A 539 -25.31 -21.07 7.07
C HIS A 539 -26.74 -20.69 6.62
N PRO A 540 -27.58 -21.60 6.10
CA PRO A 540 -28.98 -21.30 5.86
C PRO A 540 -29.73 -20.82 7.12
N ALA A 541 -29.49 -21.45 8.27
CA ALA A 541 -30.03 -20.97 9.54
C ALA A 541 -29.52 -19.57 9.89
N THR A 542 -28.22 -19.29 9.68
CA THR A 542 -27.66 -17.94 9.83
C THR A 542 -28.42 -16.89 9.03
N LEU A 543 -28.69 -17.15 7.75
CA LEU A 543 -29.41 -16.20 6.90
C LEU A 543 -30.88 -16.03 7.34
N ALA A 544 -31.52 -17.10 7.81
CA ALA A 544 -32.85 -17.04 8.38
C ALA A 544 -32.89 -16.17 9.64
N ASP A 545 -31.93 -16.34 10.55
CA ASP A 545 -31.82 -15.54 11.78
C ASP A 545 -31.61 -14.06 11.44
N VAL A 546 -30.67 -13.76 10.55
CA VAL A 546 -30.33 -12.40 10.11
C VAL A 546 -31.53 -11.68 9.49
N THR A 547 -32.33 -12.39 8.68
CA THR A 547 -33.51 -11.81 8.03
C THR A 547 -34.70 -11.65 8.99
N ALA A 548 -34.84 -12.57 9.95
CA ALA A 548 -35.86 -12.49 11.00
C ALA A 548 -35.60 -11.36 12.02
N ALA A 549 -34.33 -11.02 12.27
CA ALA A 549 -33.92 -10.12 13.36
C ALA A 549 -34.32 -8.63 13.23
N GLY A 550 -34.98 -8.19 12.15
CA GLY A 550 -35.68 -6.89 12.21
C GLY A 550 -35.61 -5.96 10.99
N SER A 551 -35.28 -6.45 9.79
CA SER A 551 -35.30 -5.62 8.57
C SER A 551 -36.50 -5.88 7.65
N GLY A 552 -37.31 -6.90 7.94
CA GLY A 552 -38.36 -7.38 7.03
C GLY A 552 -37.81 -7.94 5.71
N ALA A 553 -36.50 -8.21 5.65
CA ALA A 553 -35.83 -8.66 4.45
C ALA A 553 -36.37 -10.02 3.99
N THR A 554 -36.52 -10.20 2.68
CA THR A 554 -36.93 -11.50 2.11
C THR A 554 -35.73 -12.25 1.58
N LEU A 555 -35.64 -13.55 1.84
CA LEU A 555 -34.56 -14.42 1.40
C LEU A 555 -35.04 -15.39 0.31
N ALA A 556 -34.33 -15.44 -0.81
CA ALA A 556 -34.47 -16.43 -1.85
C ALA A 556 -33.16 -17.22 -2.02
N MET A 557 -33.24 -18.54 -1.96
CA MET A 557 -32.09 -19.43 -2.09
C MET A 557 -31.95 -19.94 -3.53
N ALA A 558 -30.82 -19.67 -4.17
CA ALA A 558 -30.50 -20.13 -5.52
C ALA A 558 -29.54 -21.33 -5.47
N GLY A 559 -30.09 -22.54 -5.39
CA GLY A 559 -29.32 -23.78 -5.19
C GLY A 559 -28.72 -24.42 -6.45
N ASN A 560 -28.96 -23.85 -7.64
CA ASN A 560 -28.44 -24.40 -8.90
C ASN A 560 -28.17 -23.28 -9.93
N ARG A 561 -27.43 -23.63 -10.99
CA ARG A 561 -27.00 -22.69 -12.04
C ARG A 561 -28.17 -21.91 -12.64
N LYS A 562 -29.23 -22.62 -13.03
CA LYS A 562 -30.40 -22.01 -13.66
C LYS A 562 -31.07 -20.99 -12.73
N ALA A 563 -31.24 -21.31 -11.46
CA ALA A 563 -31.85 -20.38 -10.49
C ALA A 563 -31.04 -19.08 -10.33
N ILE A 564 -29.70 -19.16 -10.41
CA ILE A 564 -28.85 -17.96 -10.35
C ILE A 564 -28.92 -17.17 -11.65
N ASP A 565 -28.84 -17.84 -12.80
CA ASP A 565 -28.97 -17.15 -14.10
C ASP A 565 -30.33 -16.44 -14.19
N ASP A 566 -31.41 -17.10 -13.78
CA ASP A 566 -32.77 -16.51 -13.71
C ASP A 566 -32.81 -15.31 -12.75
N ALA A 567 -32.17 -15.41 -11.57
CA ALA A 567 -32.13 -14.32 -10.60
C ALA A 567 -31.31 -13.11 -11.07
N LEU A 568 -30.17 -13.34 -11.72
CA LEU A 568 -29.32 -12.29 -12.31
C LEU A 568 -30.03 -11.58 -13.47
N ALA A 569 -30.72 -12.36 -14.32
CA ALA A 569 -31.42 -11.86 -15.49
C ALA A 569 -32.80 -11.23 -15.19
N ALA A 570 -33.26 -11.27 -13.93
CA ALA A 570 -34.57 -10.74 -13.55
C ALA A 570 -34.70 -9.23 -13.86
N ASP A 571 -35.88 -8.82 -14.34
CA ASP A 571 -36.20 -7.40 -14.61
C ASP A 571 -36.24 -6.54 -13.34
N ASP A 572 -36.42 -7.16 -12.18
CA ASP A 572 -36.41 -6.50 -10.87
C ASP A 572 -35.48 -7.27 -9.90
N PRO A 573 -34.15 -7.15 -10.08
CA PRO A 573 -33.18 -7.92 -9.31
C PRO A 573 -33.24 -7.53 -7.82
N ALA A 574 -32.93 -8.50 -6.97
CA ALA A 574 -32.83 -8.30 -5.52
C ALA A 574 -31.79 -7.22 -5.17
N GLU A 575 -31.97 -6.55 -4.03
CA GLU A 575 -31.07 -5.50 -3.56
C GLU A 575 -29.69 -6.03 -3.17
N LEU A 576 -29.64 -7.29 -2.71
CA LEU A 576 -28.41 -7.98 -2.34
C LEU A 576 -28.30 -9.34 -3.04
N PHE A 577 -27.19 -9.56 -3.74
CA PHE A 577 -26.75 -10.89 -4.17
C PHE A 577 -25.65 -11.36 -3.23
N TYR A 578 -25.88 -12.46 -2.53
CA TYR A 578 -24.99 -12.98 -1.51
C TYR A 578 -24.48 -14.36 -1.89
N PHE A 579 -23.15 -14.54 -1.92
CA PHE A 579 -22.51 -15.79 -2.30
C PHE A 579 -21.69 -16.31 -1.13
N PHE A 580 -22.11 -17.44 -0.56
CA PHE A 580 -21.39 -18.21 0.46
C PHE A 580 -21.05 -19.59 -0.10
N CYS A 581 -19.98 -19.64 -0.88
CA CYS A 581 -19.62 -20.80 -1.67
C CYS A 581 -18.10 -20.83 -1.92
N HIS A 582 -17.64 -21.60 -2.90
CA HIS A 582 -16.22 -21.65 -3.24
C HIS A 582 -15.89 -20.62 -4.34
N GLY A 583 -14.83 -19.84 -4.13
CA GLY A 583 -14.28 -18.92 -5.12
C GLY A 583 -12.86 -19.31 -5.51
N ILE A 584 -12.54 -19.17 -6.80
CA ILE A 584 -11.20 -19.37 -7.34
C ILE A 584 -10.83 -18.19 -8.24
N MET A 585 -9.64 -17.64 -8.04
CA MET A 585 -9.09 -16.58 -8.88
C MET A 585 -8.81 -17.08 -10.30
N GLY A 586 -9.15 -16.27 -11.29
CA GLY A 586 -8.81 -16.54 -12.69
C GLY A 586 -7.35 -16.32 -12.97
N GLY A 587 -6.64 -17.38 -13.37
CA GLY A 587 -5.23 -17.28 -13.72
C GLY A 587 -5.02 -16.57 -15.05
N ALA A 588 -4.50 -15.34 -15.04
CA ALA A 588 -3.75 -14.80 -16.16
C ALA A 588 -2.26 -14.95 -15.84
N ALA A 589 -1.63 -16.02 -16.35
CA ALA A 589 -0.18 -16.29 -16.33
C ALA A 589 0.55 -16.41 -14.98
N SER A 590 -0.01 -15.94 -13.86
CA SER A 590 0.37 -16.39 -12.53
C SER A 590 -0.72 -17.33 -12.06
N GLY A 591 -0.46 -18.64 -12.06
CA GLY A 591 -1.23 -19.53 -11.19
C GLY A 591 -1.22 -18.96 -9.76
N LEU A 592 -2.04 -19.49 -8.86
CA LEU A 592 -1.71 -19.35 -7.44
C LEU A 592 -0.19 -19.54 -7.30
N PRO A 593 0.54 -18.63 -6.62
CA PRO A 593 1.98 -18.79 -6.45
C PRO A 593 2.23 -20.26 -6.18
N ALA A 594 3.11 -20.92 -6.94
CA ALA A 594 3.30 -22.37 -6.84
C ALA A 594 3.42 -22.82 -5.37
N ASP A 595 3.91 -21.91 -4.54
CA ASP A 595 3.92 -21.85 -3.08
C ASP A 595 2.57 -22.09 -2.40
N ILE A 596 1.46 -21.41 -2.74
CA ILE A 596 0.15 -21.66 -2.13
C ILE A 596 -0.37 -23.05 -2.50
N ALA A 597 -0.29 -23.43 -3.77
CA ALA A 597 -0.65 -24.79 -4.19
C ALA A 597 0.27 -25.85 -3.55
N ALA A 598 1.52 -25.52 -3.25
CA ALA A 598 2.46 -26.39 -2.53
C ALA A 598 2.12 -26.46 -1.03
N VAL A 599 1.73 -25.36 -0.40
CA VAL A 599 1.25 -25.31 0.99
C VAL A 599 -0.01 -26.15 1.13
N ILE A 600 -1.00 -25.96 0.25
CA ILE A 600 -2.23 -26.76 0.21
C ILE A 600 -1.90 -28.24 0.00
N ARG A 601 -1.03 -28.57 -0.97
CA ARG A 601 -0.56 -29.96 -1.17
C ARG A 601 0.16 -30.52 0.06
N GLY A 602 0.94 -29.70 0.75
CA GLY A 602 1.64 -30.07 1.97
C GLY A 602 0.67 -30.42 3.10
N ALA A 603 -0.34 -29.57 3.31
CA ALA A 603 -1.40 -29.80 4.29
C ALA A 603 -2.22 -31.05 3.93
N ALA A 604 -2.61 -31.20 2.66
CA ALA A 604 -3.35 -32.37 2.18
C ALA A 604 -2.58 -33.68 2.39
N LYS A 605 -1.26 -33.68 2.21
CA LYS A 605 -0.39 -34.85 2.46
C LYS A 605 -0.27 -35.24 3.92
N GLN A 606 -0.57 -34.34 4.86
CA GLN A 606 -0.53 -34.64 6.30
C GLN A 606 -1.81 -35.32 6.79
N LEU A 607 -2.85 -35.40 5.95
CA LEU A 607 -4.08 -36.10 6.28
C LEU A 607 -3.92 -37.61 6.05
N CYS A 608 -4.22 -38.40 7.08
CA CYS A 608 -3.99 -39.84 7.10
C CYS A 608 -5.06 -40.67 6.37
N ASP A 609 -6.22 -40.07 6.08
CA ASP A 609 -7.38 -40.74 5.48
C ASP A 609 -7.78 -40.06 4.15
N ASP A 610 -8.06 -40.87 3.14
CA ASP A 610 -8.47 -40.45 1.81
C ASP A 610 -9.76 -39.63 1.83
N ALA A 611 -10.69 -39.93 2.75
CA ALA A 611 -11.93 -39.16 2.89
C ALA A 611 -11.67 -37.72 3.37
N ALA A 612 -10.67 -37.51 4.24
CA ALA A 612 -10.25 -36.19 4.68
C ALA A 612 -9.46 -35.45 3.58
N ARG A 613 -8.74 -36.19 2.73
CA ARG A 613 -7.91 -35.65 1.66
C ARG A 613 -8.68 -35.28 0.39
N ALA A 614 -9.73 -36.02 0.05
CA ALA A 614 -10.50 -35.83 -1.18
C ALA A 614 -11.01 -34.38 -1.40
N PRO A 615 -11.50 -33.64 -0.39
CA PRO A 615 -11.86 -32.23 -0.56
C PRO A 615 -10.69 -31.34 -0.96
N TRP A 616 -9.48 -31.63 -0.46
CA TRP A 616 -8.28 -30.89 -0.78
C TRP A 616 -7.76 -31.22 -2.17
N ASP A 617 -7.80 -32.49 -2.57
CA ASP A 617 -7.43 -32.91 -3.92
C ASP A 617 -8.38 -32.28 -4.95
N ARG A 618 -9.69 -32.25 -4.67
CA ARG A 618 -10.66 -31.54 -5.51
C ARG A 618 -10.38 -30.04 -5.59
N LEU A 619 -10.07 -29.39 -4.47
CA LEU A 619 -9.66 -27.98 -4.47
C LEU A 619 -8.42 -27.79 -5.34
N LEU A 620 -7.38 -28.63 -5.19
CA LEU A 620 -6.16 -28.56 -5.99
C LEU A 620 -6.40 -28.78 -7.48
N GLU A 621 -7.28 -29.72 -7.84
CA GLU A 621 -7.73 -29.93 -9.22
C GLU A 621 -8.40 -28.68 -9.77
N GLN A 622 -9.33 -28.08 -9.02
CA GLN A 622 -10.02 -26.86 -9.42
C GLN A 622 -9.06 -25.66 -9.54
N LEU A 623 -8.07 -25.56 -8.64
CA LEU A 623 -7.02 -24.53 -8.69
C LEU A 623 -6.04 -24.75 -9.85
N ALA A 624 -5.91 -25.98 -10.36
CA ALA A 624 -5.04 -26.31 -11.49
C ALA A 624 -5.69 -26.00 -12.85
N VAL A 625 -7.00 -25.73 -12.90
CA VAL A 625 -7.69 -25.44 -14.16
C VAL A 625 -7.26 -24.09 -14.70
N THR A 626 -6.56 -24.11 -15.84
CA THR A 626 -6.12 -22.93 -16.59
C THR A 626 -6.70 -22.96 -18.00
N ASP A 627 -8.02 -22.85 -18.10
CA ASP A 627 -8.73 -22.87 -19.40
C ASP A 627 -9.04 -21.47 -19.95
N GLY A 628 -8.45 -20.43 -19.34
CA GLY A 628 -8.61 -19.04 -19.76
C GLY A 628 -9.97 -18.42 -19.42
N LYS A 629 -10.88 -19.11 -18.73
CA LYS A 629 -12.23 -18.59 -18.42
C LYS A 629 -12.30 -17.60 -17.25
N GLY A 630 -11.15 -17.16 -16.74
CA GLY A 630 -11.07 -16.21 -15.63
C GLY A 630 -11.50 -16.81 -14.29
N ALA A 631 -11.95 -15.95 -13.37
CA ALA A 631 -12.35 -16.35 -12.02
C ALA A 631 -13.58 -17.27 -12.02
N ARG A 632 -13.76 -18.05 -10.95
CA ARG A 632 -14.79 -19.09 -10.87
C ARG A 632 -15.51 -19.09 -9.53
N ILE A 633 -16.79 -19.37 -9.58
CA ILE A 633 -17.68 -19.57 -8.43
C ILE A 633 -18.22 -21.00 -8.53
N PHE A 634 -17.99 -21.81 -7.50
CA PHE A 634 -18.53 -23.18 -7.42
C PHE A 634 -19.50 -23.28 -6.25
N PHE A 635 -20.64 -23.94 -6.50
CA PHE A 635 -21.65 -24.24 -5.49
C PHE A 635 -22.27 -25.60 -5.85
N GLY A 636 -21.97 -26.62 -5.03
CA GLY A 636 -22.32 -28.00 -5.36
C GLY A 636 -21.62 -28.50 -6.62
N THR A 637 -22.39 -28.88 -7.65
CA THR A 637 -21.86 -29.30 -8.96
C THR A 637 -21.92 -28.21 -10.01
N ALA A 638 -22.49 -27.05 -9.68
CA ALA A 638 -22.64 -25.93 -10.59
C ALA A 638 -21.42 -25.01 -10.52
N GLU A 639 -21.19 -24.32 -11.64
CA GLU A 639 -20.07 -23.40 -11.83
C GLU A 639 -20.56 -22.14 -12.54
N LEU A 640 -20.10 -20.97 -12.08
CA LEU A 640 -20.14 -19.71 -12.80
C LEU A 640 -18.70 -19.27 -13.08
N THR A 641 -18.36 -19.07 -14.34
CA THR A 641 -17.06 -18.51 -14.72
C THR A 641 -17.20 -17.03 -15.00
N GLU A 642 -16.12 -16.28 -14.80
CA GLU A 642 -16.00 -14.87 -15.13
C GLU A 642 -16.39 -14.64 -16.60
N GLN A 643 -15.86 -15.46 -17.51
CA GLN A 643 -16.23 -15.42 -18.92
C GLN A 643 -17.74 -15.59 -19.12
N SER A 644 -18.36 -16.60 -18.48
CA SER A 644 -19.80 -16.82 -18.62
C SER A 644 -20.65 -15.66 -18.09
N LEU A 645 -20.20 -14.99 -17.03
CA LEU A 645 -20.86 -13.79 -16.51
C LEU A 645 -20.68 -12.60 -17.46
N ARG A 646 -19.50 -12.42 -18.05
CA ARG A 646 -19.23 -11.39 -19.08
C ARG A 646 -19.99 -11.62 -20.38
N ASP A 647 -20.31 -12.87 -20.71
CA ASP A 647 -21.10 -13.20 -21.90
C ASP A 647 -22.61 -13.13 -21.65
N SER A 648 -23.04 -13.29 -20.40
CA SER A 648 -24.44 -13.16 -19.99
C SER A 648 -24.83 -11.69 -19.95
N GLU A 649 -26.10 -11.32 -20.12
CA GLU A 649 -26.58 -9.96 -19.82
C GLU A 649 -27.43 -9.99 -18.55
N PHE A 650 -27.07 -9.22 -17.53
CA PHE A 650 -27.76 -9.18 -16.24
C PHE A 650 -27.74 -7.78 -15.63
N PHE A 651 -28.60 -7.54 -14.63
CA PHE A 651 -28.81 -6.21 -14.01
C PHE A 651 -29.20 -5.11 -15.03
N LYS A 652 -29.94 -5.47 -16.09
CA LYS A 652 -30.42 -4.53 -17.12
C LYS A 652 -31.43 -3.48 -16.60
N ALA A 653 -31.88 -3.65 -15.37
CA ALA A 653 -32.91 -2.85 -14.74
C ALA A 653 -32.35 -1.55 -14.14
N HIS A 654 -33.23 -0.63 -13.76
CA HIS A 654 -32.85 0.58 -13.02
C HIS A 654 -32.30 0.29 -11.60
N ARG A 655 -32.36 -0.96 -11.12
CA ARG A 655 -31.83 -1.35 -9.81
C ARG A 655 -30.38 -1.82 -9.91
N ARG A 656 -29.58 -1.36 -8.96
CA ARG A 656 -28.14 -1.58 -8.87
C ARG A 656 -27.82 -2.36 -7.60
N PRO A 657 -27.68 -3.69 -7.65
CA PRO A 657 -27.57 -4.50 -6.45
C PRO A 657 -26.20 -4.35 -5.78
N LEU A 658 -26.16 -4.57 -4.47
CA LEU A 658 -24.93 -4.90 -3.76
C LEU A 658 -24.62 -6.37 -4.00
N VAL A 659 -23.37 -6.68 -4.32
CA VAL A 659 -22.92 -8.07 -4.44
C VAL A 659 -21.94 -8.38 -3.32
N PHE A 660 -22.25 -9.37 -2.48
CA PHE A 660 -21.36 -9.82 -1.44
C PHE A 660 -20.84 -11.22 -1.76
N LEU A 661 -19.58 -11.27 -2.19
CA LEU A 661 -18.84 -12.48 -2.50
C LEU A 661 -18.12 -13.03 -1.26
N ASN A 662 -18.86 -13.60 -0.33
CA ASN A 662 -18.36 -14.24 0.89
C ASN A 662 -17.76 -15.63 0.62
N MET A 663 -16.68 -15.65 -0.15
CA MET A 663 -15.99 -16.85 -0.62
C MET A 663 -14.51 -16.58 -0.82
N CYS A 664 -13.69 -17.63 -0.92
CA CYS A 664 -12.25 -17.53 -1.10
C CYS A 664 -11.84 -16.69 -2.32
N HIS A 665 -10.85 -15.81 -2.14
CA HIS A 665 -10.20 -15.05 -3.23
C HIS A 665 -11.15 -14.26 -4.13
N SER A 666 -12.34 -13.89 -3.64
CA SER A 666 -13.37 -13.31 -4.49
C SER A 666 -13.06 -11.88 -4.95
N ALA A 667 -12.25 -11.14 -4.18
CA ALA A 667 -11.72 -9.84 -4.54
C ALA A 667 -10.26 -9.90 -5.04
N ALA A 668 -9.65 -11.07 -4.99
CA ALA A 668 -8.24 -11.22 -5.29
C ALA A 668 -8.02 -11.05 -6.80
N THR A 669 -7.60 -9.85 -7.19
CA THR A 669 -7.29 -9.48 -8.57
C THR A 669 -5.76 -9.40 -8.76
N LEU A 670 -5.32 -9.58 -10.00
CA LEU A 670 -3.92 -9.43 -10.38
C LEU A 670 -3.67 -7.99 -10.82
N PRO A 671 -2.55 -7.37 -10.42
CA PRO A 671 -2.17 -6.05 -10.95
C PRO A 671 -2.14 -6.05 -12.48
N ALA A 672 -2.58 -4.93 -13.06
CA ALA A 672 -2.72 -4.73 -14.50
C ALA A 672 -3.78 -5.61 -15.20
N SER A 673 -4.58 -6.37 -14.45
CA SER A 673 -5.70 -7.13 -14.99
C SER A 673 -7.03 -6.44 -14.70
N ARG A 674 -7.87 -6.26 -15.73
CA ARG A 674 -9.29 -5.93 -15.55
C ARG A 674 -10.14 -7.16 -15.20
N ALA A 675 -9.51 -8.33 -15.07
CA ALA A 675 -10.18 -9.58 -14.74
C ALA A 675 -10.50 -9.67 -13.24
N GLY A 676 -11.46 -10.51 -12.92
CA GLY A 676 -11.95 -10.73 -11.57
C GLY A 676 -13.45 -10.46 -11.42
N LEU A 677 -14.06 -11.13 -10.47
CA LEU A 677 -15.50 -11.05 -10.22
C LEU A 677 -15.97 -9.65 -9.82
N PRO A 678 -15.26 -8.84 -9.00
CA PRO A 678 -15.72 -7.49 -8.67
C PRO A 678 -15.84 -6.61 -9.91
N ALA A 679 -14.87 -6.69 -10.83
CA ALA A 679 -14.93 -5.96 -12.08
C ALA A 679 -16.14 -6.39 -12.90
N VAL A 680 -16.41 -7.70 -13.05
CA VAL A 680 -17.59 -8.19 -13.78
C VAL A 680 -18.90 -7.64 -13.23
N PHE A 681 -19.12 -7.69 -11.92
CA PHE A 681 -20.38 -7.19 -11.35
C PHE A 681 -20.49 -5.67 -11.43
N LEU A 682 -19.38 -4.93 -11.27
CA LEU A 682 -19.37 -3.47 -11.39
C LEU A 682 -19.54 -3.00 -12.85
N ASP A 683 -18.97 -3.71 -13.80
CA ASP A 683 -19.17 -3.48 -15.25
C ASP A 683 -20.64 -3.73 -15.66
N ARG A 684 -21.43 -4.34 -14.76
CA ARG A 684 -22.87 -4.61 -14.88
C ARG A 684 -23.70 -3.83 -13.88
N ASP A 685 -23.23 -2.65 -13.53
CA ASP A 685 -23.96 -1.68 -12.70
C ASP A 685 -24.30 -2.14 -11.28
N ALA A 686 -23.66 -3.17 -10.73
CA ALA A 686 -23.69 -3.38 -9.28
C ALA A 686 -23.27 -2.08 -8.58
N VAL A 687 -23.96 -1.71 -7.49
CA VAL A 687 -23.67 -0.47 -6.74
C VAL A 687 -22.38 -0.59 -5.95
N ALA A 688 -22.10 -1.79 -5.46
CA ALA A 688 -20.86 -2.15 -4.81
C ALA A 688 -20.68 -3.67 -4.83
N VAL A 689 -19.43 -4.09 -4.63
CA VAL A 689 -19.03 -5.49 -4.45
C VAL A 689 -18.17 -5.59 -3.20
N ILE A 690 -18.51 -6.53 -2.33
CA ILE A 690 -17.69 -6.94 -1.18
C ILE A 690 -17.04 -8.26 -1.55
N GLY A 691 -15.73 -8.39 -1.33
CA GLY A 691 -15.03 -9.65 -1.56
C GLY A 691 -13.79 -9.80 -0.68
N THR A 692 -13.10 -10.92 -0.82
CA THR A 692 -11.94 -11.31 0.00
C THR A 692 -10.66 -11.36 -0.83
N GLU A 693 -9.57 -10.82 -0.30
CA GLU A 693 -8.26 -10.84 -0.96
C GLU A 693 -7.52 -12.18 -0.83
N SER A 694 -8.02 -13.08 0.01
CA SER A 694 -7.36 -14.34 0.40
C SER A 694 -8.38 -15.47 0.59
N PRO A 695 -7.94 -16.72 0.84
CA PRO A 695 -8.86 -17.78 1.22
C PRO A 695 -9.60 -17.40 2.51
N ILE A 696 -10.85 -17.82 2.64
CA ILE A 696 -11.64 -17.71 3.87
C ILE A 696 -12.28 -19.08 4.14
N ASN A 697 -12.20 -19.56 5.38
CA ASN A 697 -12.93 -20.78 5.75
C ASN A 697 -14.41 -20.49 6.01
N ALA A 698 -15.24 -21.52 5.90
CA ALA A 698 -16.69 -21.38 6.04
C ALA A 698 -17.09 -20.83 7.43
N GLN A 699 -16.40 -21.26 8.50
CA GLN A 699 -16.68 -20.82 9.87
C GLN A 699 -16.49 -19.30 10.03
N PHE A 700 -15.39 -18.76 9.51
CA PHE A 700 -15.14 -17.32 9.58
C PHE A 700 -16.02 -16.55 8.61
N GLY A 701 -16.29 -17.07 7.41
CA GLY A 701 -17.24 -16.47 6.49
C GLY A 701 -18.64 -16.34 7.10
N ASP A 702 -19.12 -17.40 7.78
CA ASP A 702 -20.40 -17.39 8.51
C ASP A 702 -20.39 -16.36 9.64
N ALA A 703 -19.36 -16.38 10.48
CA ALA A 703 -19.21 -15.42 11.57
C ALA A 703 -19.20 -13.98 11.05
N PHE A 704 -18.46 -13.71 9.98
CA PHE A 704 -18.40 -12.37 9.39
C PHE A 704 -19.74 -11.92 8.81
N ALA A 705 -20.51 -12.83 8.20
CA ALA A 705 -21.86 -12.54 7.74
C ALA A 705 -22.83 -12.22 8.89
N ARG A 706 -22.72 -12.91 10.03
CA ARG A 706 -23.50 -12.63 11.25
C ARG A 706 -23.26 -11.23 11.79
N GLU A 707 -22.05 -10.70 11.63
CA GLU A 707 -21.73 -9.33 12.04
C GLU A 707 -22.16 -8.27 11.01
N LEU A 708 -21.89 -8.52 9.73
CA LEU A 708 -22.06 -7.51 8.69
C LEU A 708 -23.51 -7.41 8.19
N LEU A 709 -24.18 -8.52 7.92
CA LEU A 709 -25.49 -8.48 7.26
C LEU A 709 -26.56 -7.77 8.09
N PRO A 710 -26.69 -7.99 9.43
CA PRO A 710 -27.67 -7.26 10.22
C PRO A 710 -27.51 -5.74 10.13
N ARG A 711 -26.27 -5.24 10.10
CA ARG A 711 -25.96 -3.81 9.94
C ARG A 711 -26.42 -3.25 8.61
N LEU A 712 -26.07 -3.94 7.52
CA LEU A 712 -26.46 -3.53 6.17
C LEU A 712 -27.99 -3.53 6.01
N LEU A 713 -28.66 -4.56 6.53
CA LEU A 713 -30.11 -4.69 6.49
C LEU A 713 -30.83 -3.69 7.40
N ALA A 714 -30.17 -3.18 8.44
CA ALA A 714 -30.65 -2.07 9.26
C ALA A 714 -30.45 -0.69 8.60
N GLY A 715 -29.86 -0.63 7.40
CA GLY A 715 -29.61 0.61 6.67
C GLY A 715 -28.31 1.32 7.08
N GLU A 716 -27.41 0.66 7.81
CA GLU A 716 -26.08 1.23 8.11
C GLU A 716 -25.28 1.42 6.80
N PRO A 717 -24.62 2.58 6.57
CA PRO A 717 -23.78 2.78 5.41
C PRO A 717 -22.68 1.71 5.30
N LEU A 718 -22.48 1.16 4.10
CA LEU A 718 -21.57 0.05 3.83
C LEU A 718 -20.16 0.25 4.42
N GLY A 719 -19.60 1.45 4.27
CA GLY A 719 -18.27 1.77 4.79
C GLY A 719 -18.21 1.71 6.32
N ALA A 720 -19.24 2.21 7.01
CA ALA A 720 -19.34 2.16 8.47
C ALA A 720 -19.54 0.72 8.96
N ALA A 721 -20.46 -0.02 8.35
CA ALA A 721 -20.74 -1.41 8.69
C ALA A 721 -19.50 -2.31 8.52
N MET A 722 -18.73 -2.09 7.46
CA MET A 722 -17.47 -2.80 7.20
C MET A 722 -16.39 -2.47 8.22
N LEU A 723 -16.20 -1.19 8.56
CA LEU A 723 -15.23 -0.77 9.57
C LEU A 723 -15.57 -1.35 10.95
N ALA A 724 -16.84 -1.27 11.35
CA ALA A 724 -17.33 -1.83 12.60
C ALA A 724 -17.10 -3.35 12.66
N SER A 725 -17.44 -4.08 11.59
CA SER A 725 -17.23 -5.54 11.51
C SER A 725 -15.75 -5.90 11.66
N ARG A 726 -14.84 -5.17 11.00
CA ARG A 726 -13.39 -5.39 11.14
C ARG A 726 -12.90 -5.18 12.57
N ARG A 727 -13.36 -4.11 13.24
CA ARG A 727 -13.01 -3.81 14.64
C ARG A 727 -13.50 -4.91 15.59
N ILE A 728 -14.69 -5.47 15.38
CA ILE A 728 -15.22 -6.57 16.19
C ILE A 728 -14.29 -7.79 16.11
N PHE A 729 -13.90 -8.21 14.90
CA PHE A 729 -12.98 -9.35 14.76
C PHE A 729 -11.57 -9.05 15.26
N HIS A 730 -11.08 -7.81 15.08
CA HIS A 730 -9.82 -7.38 15.65
C HIS A 730 -9.82 -7.49 17.18
N ALA A 731 -10.86 -6.97 17.86
CA ALA A 731 -11.06 -7.10 19.30
C ALA A 731 -11.20 -8.57 19.74
N ALA A 732 -11.83 -9.41 18.91
CA ALA A 732 -11.93 -10.86 19.10
C ALA A 732 -10.63 -11.63 18.75
N ARG A 733 -9.50 -10.93 18.54
CA ARG A 733 -8.19 -11.49 18.20
C ARG A 733 -8.20 -12.31 16.91
N ASN A 734 -8.88 -11.81 15.89
CA ASN A 734 -8.92 -12.39 14.56
C ASN A 734 -8.63 -11.32 13.48
N PRO A 735 -7.45 -11.36 12.83
CA PRO A 735 -7.08 -10.36 11.83
C PRO A 735 -7.74 -10.61 10.46
N LEU A 736 -8.50 -11.69 10.27
CA LEU A 736 -9.07 -12.03 8.96
C LEU A 736 -10.16 -11.06 8.50
N GLY A 737 -10.71 -10.23 9.39
CA GLY A 737 -11.62 -9.14 8.99
C GLY A 737 -10.96 -8.17 7.98
N LEU A 738 -9.64 -7.99 8.06
CA LEU A 738 -8.86 -7.14 7.15
C LEU A 738 -8.78 -7.70 5.72
N THR A 739 -9.14 -8.96 5.49
CA THR A 739 -9.14 -9.56 4.16
C THR A 739 -10.29 -9.08 3.28
N TYR A 740 -11.36 -8.56 3.89
CA TYR A 740 -12.53 -8.09 3.15
C TYR A 740 -12.32 -6.68 2.61
N VAL A 741 -12.57 -6.50 1.33
CA VAL A 741 -12.41 -5.23 0.59
C VAL A 741 -13.76 -4.83 -0.02
N VAL A 742 -14.00 -3.52 -0.10
CA VAL A 742 -15.18 -2.93 -0.72
C VAL A 742 -14.79 -2.24 -2.02
N TYR A 743 -15.43 -2.65 -3.10
CA TYR A 743 -15.43 -1.93 -4.36
C TYR A 743 -16.79 -1.24 -4.53
N GLY A 744 -16.80 0.09 -4.57
CA GLY A 744 -18.01 0.89 -4.48
C GLY A 744 -17.87 1.95 -3.41
N ARG A 745 -18.92 2.76 -3.21
CA ARG A 745 -18.92 3.83 -2.23
C ARG A 745 -19.34 3.33 -0.84
N GLY A 746 -18.71 3.83 0.20
CA GLY A 746 -19.02 3.53 1.59
C GLY A 746 -20.33 4.16 2.09
N ASP A 747 -20.91 5.12 1.36
CA ASP A 747 -22.24 5.67 1.61
C ASP A 747 -23.39 4.82 1.02
N THR A 748 -23.08 3.68 0.40
CA THR A 748 -24.07 2.71 -0.11
C THR A 748 -24.92 2.15 1.05
N MET A 749 -26.24 2.07 0.86
CA MET A 749 -27.19 1.53 1.83
C MET A 749 -28.19 0.57 1.14
N LEU A 750 -28.58 -0.52 1.81
CA LEU A 750 -29.56 -1.50 1.30
C LEU A 750 -31.02 -1.16 1.62
N ALA A 751 -31.23 -0.31 2.62
CA ALA A 751 -32.52 0.16 3.04
C ALA A 751 -32.40 1.64 3.44
N PRO A 752 -33.49 2.43 3.38
CA PRO A 752 -33.50 3.74 4.00
C PRO A 752 -33.18 3.59 5.49
N ALA A 753 -32.38 4.50 6.07
CA ALA A 753 -32.14 4.51 7.50
C ALA A 753 -33.48 4.56 8.25
N ALA A 754 -33.72 3.61 9.15
CA ALA A 754 -34.95 3.53 9.94
C ALA A 754 -35.11 4.85 10.73
N GLY A 755 -36.03 5.72 10.29
CA GLY A 755 -36.27 7.05 10.87
C GLY A 755 -36.09 8.25 9.92
N GLY A 756 -35.78 8.04 8.64
CA GLY A 756 -35.40 9.10 7.67
C GLY A 756 -36.50 9.96 7.06
N ASP A 757 -37.78 9.84 7.46
CA ASP A 757 -38.88 10.65 6.88
C ASP A 757 -38.77 12.17 7.14
N ARG A 758 -37.71 12.63 7.81
CA ARG A 758 -37.49 14.05 8.13
C ARG A 758 -36.34 14.75 7.41
N ILE A 759 -35.48 14.09 6.62
CA ILE A 759 -34.22 14.72 6.14
C ILE A 759 -34.13 14.90 4.60
N LEU A 760 -34.94 14.21 3.78
CA LEU A 760 -34.75 14.22 2.31
C LEU A 760 -35.56 15.27 1.52
N ALA A 761 -36.01 16.36 2.14
CA ALA A 761 -36.69 17.45 1.44
C ALA A 761 -35.74 18.54 0.90
N VAL A 762 -34.43 18.40 1.04
CA VAL A 762 -33.44 19.35 0.52
C VAL A 762 -32.66 18.70 -0.61
N GLN A 763 -32.49 19.42 -1.73
CA GLN A 763 -31.79 19.06 -2.98
C GLN A 763 -32.64 18.42 -4.08
N ARG A 764 -33.65 19.16 -4.56
CA ARG A 764 -34.22 18.90 -5.90
C ARG A 764 -34.37 20.12 -6.81
N GLU A 765 -33.85 21.28 -6.42
CA GLU A 765 -33.84 22.47 -7.29
C GLU A 765 -32.39 22.87 -7.56
N ASP A 766 -32.14 23.18 -8.84
CA ASP A 766 -30.92 23.76 -9.42
C ASP A 766 -29.79 22.82 -9.89
N VAL A 767 -30.10 22.01 -10.92
CA VAL A 767 -29.22 21.84 -12.09
C VAL A 767 -30.11 21.70 -13.34
N GLU A 768 -30.38 22.82 -14.01
CA GLU A 768 -30.72 22.88 -15.44
C GLU A 768 -29.74 23.83 -16.14
#